data_AF-A0A6L5QYS2-F1
#
_entry.id   AF-A0A6L5QYS2-F1
#
_cell.length_a   1.000
_cell.length_b   1.000
_cell.length_c   1.000
_cell.angle_alpha   90.00
_cell.angle_beta   90.00
_cell.angle_gamma   90.00
#
_symmetry.space_group_name_H-M   'P 1'
#
loop_
_entity.id
_entity.type
_entity.pdbx_description
1 polymer ?
#
loop_
_entity_poly.entity_id
_entity_poly.type
_entity_poly.pdbx_seq_one_letter_code
_entity_poly.pdbx_strand_id
1 'polypeptide(L)'
;MRSVGRASIAGAVLIGLTLLQVPAVANAEQPVEFGESPIVDTVEAVTPDEARDVVAAIEEAADRSGRQLFVAYVSEFEDPADAGSWATETANDNNMGSEDYLLAVAIDGRAYHLSAAEDASLSATDIDRISVEVIEPHLRDGDWAAAAIAGAEAIGGGGGSGGGGAWLWIALLVVAAAVIVVVVVLARRRARRRAAPPAGPPAVPIEELRRQAGGALIDADDALKTSEEELGFAVASFGDEATADFRAALAAARAKVREAFGLQQRLDDHEPDTEAQQREWYAGILRLTDEAEAALDAQAERFDALRALEQNAPQALARVEEAVRAAESAIGPASARLQALSPQYAPAALASVVDNAEQARARIAFARDSAAEAAAAIGRGETGAAAVDIRAAEEAADQARILAAAVERLAADLDDGDRAVAAGIADLESDVRTARSMSDAALDALADRVEAEASALRADLGRAGRSPLELAARLDATNREIDSAIQGARDAAVQAQRTRAELDRTLLAARSRVQAAEDYLVARRGAIGAEARTRLAEAGRLVVEAQSLTATDAARALAAAQRADRLAGQAMTLAQQDVGGFAGGHGGTAASGGFGVPPGRGGSGGEVFGAVLGGILIDSMLGGGRRGGGFGGGFPGGSGGRRSSGGSGGRRAPGSFGGSATRSRRGSGGRF
;
A
#
# COMPACT_ATOMS: atom_id res chain seq x y z
N MET A 1 13.36 -26.23 80.01
CA MET A 1 12.16 -27.03 79.68
C MET A 1 10.96 -26.09 79.60
N ARG A 2 10.34 -26.08 78.42
CA ARG A 2 8.97 -25.64 78.04
C ARG A 2 8.20 -24.61 78.88
N SER A 3 7.56 -23.73 78.09
CA SER A 3 6.34 -22.94 78.33
C SER A 3 6.52 -21.54 78.90
N VAL A 4 6.55 -20.57 77.99
CA VAL A 4 6.10 -19.20 78.25
C VAL A 4 4.79 -19.04 77.48
N GLY A 5 3.75 -18.68 78.21
CA GLY A 5 2.42 -18.44 77.66
C GLY A 5 2.13 -16.96 77.45
N ARG A 6 0.89 -16.74 76.98
CA ARG A 6 0.08 -15.51 77.11
C ARG A 6 0.63 -14.28 76.38
N ALA A 7 -0.15 -13.35 75.86
CA ALA A 7 -1.56 -13.24 75.50
C ALA A 7 -1.63 -11.98 74.61
N SER A 8 -2.69 -11.92 73.80
CA SER A 8 -3.35 -10.75 73.19
C SER A 8 -2.83 -9.34 73.50
N ILE A 9 -2.79 -8.46 72.50
CA ILE A 9 -3.60 -7.22 72.41
C ILE A 9 -3.22 -6.44 71.13
N ALA A 10 -4.26 -5.88 70.50
CA ALA A 10 -4.27 -5.04 69.32
C ALA A 10 -3.62 -3.66 69.52
N GLY A 11 -3.20 -3.03 68.42
CA GLY A 11 -2.83 -1.62 68.39
C GLY A 11 -2.33 -1.18 67.02
N ALA A 12 -3.16 -0.41 66.31
CA ALA A 12 -2.94 0.13 64.98
C ALA A 12 -1.74 1.09 64.90
N VAL A 13 -1.04 1.09 63.76
CA VAL A 13 -0.19 2.21 63.32
C VAL A 13 -0.37 2.41 61.81
N LEU A 14 -0.86 3.60 61.45
CA LEU A 14 -0.79 4.21 60.12
C LEU A 14 0.67 4.53 59.78
N ILE A 15 1.19 4.03 58.66
CA ILE A 15 2.36 4.60 57.97
C ILE A 15 2.05 4.63 56.49
N GLY A 16 2.14 5.84 55.91
CA GLY A 16 1.88 6.10 54.51
C GLY A 16 2.87 5.39 53.59
N LEU A 17 2.35 4.83 52.51
CA LEU A 17 3.15 4.35 51.40
C LEU A 17 3.19 5.46 50.34
N THR A 18 4.29 6.19 50.32
CA THR A 18 4.73 7.02 49.21
C THR A 18 4.73 6.20 47.91
N LEU A 19 3.90 6.60 46.95
CA LEU A 19 3.98 6.17 45.56
C LEU A 19 5.34 6.63 44.98
N LEU A 20 6.34 5.74 44.99
CA LEU A 20 7.44 5.84 44.04
C LEU A 20 6.86 5.54 42.66
N GLN A 21 6.66 6.59 41.86
CA GLN A 21 6.63 6.43 40.41
C GLN A 21 8.04 6.06 39.96
N VAL A 22 8.26 4.77 39.76
CA VAL A 22 9.37 4.28 38.96
C VAL A 22 9.03 4.64 37.51
N PRO A 23 9.84 5.45 36.80
CA PRO A 23 9.65 5.59 35.37
C PRO A 23 9.85 4.21 34.74
N ALA A 24 8.85 3.73 33.99
CA ALA A 24 9.01 2.57 33.15
C ALA A 24 10.18 2.85 32.19
N VAL A 25 11.30 2.16 32.42
CA VAL A 25 12.36 2.07 31.44
C VAL A 25 11.78 1.20 30.33
N ALA A 26 11.59 1.76 29.14
CA ALA A 26 11.23 1.00 27.95
C ALA A 26 12.30 -0.08 27.77
N ASN A 27 11.91 -1.35 27.91
CA ASN A 27 12.81 -2.49 27.79
C ASN A 27 12.82 -2.95 26.33
N ALA A 28 14.02 -3.11 25.79
CA ALA A 28 14.29 -3.68 24.47
C ALA A 28 14.31 -5.22 24.52
N GLU A 29 14.07 -5.91 23.39
CA GLU A 29 13.61 -7.31 23.38
C GLU A 29 14.44 -8.27 22.48
N GLN A 30 14.74 -9.45 23.05
CA GLN A 30 15.44 -10.59 22.42
C GLN A 30 14.49 -11.42 21.52
N PRO A 31 15.00 -12.31 20.64
CA PRO A 31 14.20 -13.28 19.89
C PRO A 31 13.12 -13.97 20.75
N VAL A 32 11.89 -14.05 20.22
CA VAL A 32 10.71 -14.49 20.97
C VAL A 32 10.42 -15.99 20.79
N GLU A 33 9.83 -16.63 21.79
CA GLU A 33 9.29 -17.99 21.68
C GLU A 33 7.79 -17.95 21.37
N PHE A 34 7.35 -18.70 20.36
CA PHE A 34 5.94 -18.87 20.02
C PHE A 34 5.32 -19.98 20.90
N GLY A 35 4.18 -19.67 21.52
CA GLY A 35 3.39 -20.61 22.30
C GLY A 35 2.34 -21.34 21.44
N GLU A 36 1.13 -21.51 21.98
CA GLU A 36 0.00 -22.10 21.23
C GLU A 36 -0.61 -21.13 20.19
N SER A 37 -0.24 -19.83 20.25
CA SER A 37 -0.71 -18.78 19.35
C SER A 37 0.34 -18.49 18.27
N PRO A 38 -0.06 -18.31 16.99
CA PRO A 38 0.85 -17.88 15.91
C PRO A 38 1.21 -16.39 15.99
N ILE A 39 0.70 -15.66 16.98
CA ILE A 39 1.00 -14.25 17.23
C ILE A 39 1.65 -14.07 18.60
N VAL A 40 2.76 -13.34 18.62
CA VAL A 40 3.38 -12.77 19.82
C VAL A 40 3.36 -11.25 19.69
N ASP A 41 2.72 -10.58 20.65
CA ASP A 41 2.65 -9.12 20.73
C ASP A 41 3.10 -8.66 22.12
N THR A 42 4.31 -8.13 22.22
CA THR A 42 4.92 -7.68 23.47
C THR A 42 4.67 -6.20 23.76
N VAL A 43 4.23 -5.45 22.75
CA VAL A 43 4.03 -3.99 22.79
C VAL A 43 2.56 -3.57 22.76
N GLU A 44 1.64 -4.53 22.76
CA GLU A 44 0.20 -4.31 22.63
C GLU A 44 -0.12 -3.50 21.35
N ALA A 45 0.55 -3.85 20.25
CA ALA A 45 0.37 -3.22 18.94
C ALA A 45 -1.02 -3.46 18.36
N VAL A 46 -1.63 -4.62 18.63
CA VAL A 46 -2.95 -4.97 18.13
C VAL A 46 -3.95 -5.17 19.26
N THR A 47 -5.20 -4.74 19.05
CA THR A 47 -6.27 -4.97 20.02
C THR A 47 -6.67 -6.46 20.07
N PRO A 48 -7.32 -6.93 21.15
CA PRO A 48 -7.80 -8.31 21.22
C PRO A 48 -8.78 -8.72 20.11
N ASP A 49 -9.46 -7.75 19.51
CA ASP A 49 -10.40 -8.00 18.40
C ASP A 49 -9.61 -8.18 17.10
N GLU A 50 -8.67 -7.29 16.81
CA GLU A 50 -7.76 -7.38 15.67
C GLU A 50 -6.88 -8.62 15.72
N ALA A 51 -6.36 -9.00 16.91
CA ALA A 51 -5.58 -10.21 17.08
C ALA A 51 -6.37 -11.47 16.68
N ARG A 52 -7.69 -11.51 16.95
CA ARG A 52 -8.56 -12.61 16.51
C ARG A 52 -8.73 -12.64 14.99
N ASP A 53 -8.84 -11.47 14.37
CA ASP A 53 -8.97 -11.35 12.92
C ASP A 53 -7.67 -11.76 12.21
N VAL A 54 -6.51 -11.39 12.76
CA VAL A 54 -5.20 -11.83 12.28
C VAL A 54 -5.05 -13.36 12.42
N VAL A 55 -5.39 -13.94 13.57
CA VAL A 55 -5.34 -15.42 13.76
C VAL A 55 -6.25 -16.12 12.74
N ALA A 56 -7.46 -15.63 12.53
CA ALA A 56 -8.39 -16.20 11.55
C ALA A 56 -7.82 -16.17 10.12
N ALA A 57 -7.19 -15.06 9.73
CA ALA A 57 -6.55 -14.93 8.42
C ALA A 57 -5.35 -15.89 8.26
N ILE A 58 -4.55 -16.06 9.31
CA ILE A 58 -3.43 -17.01 9.35
C ILE A 58 -3.93 -18.45 9.21
N GLU A 59 -4.96 -18.83 9.96
CA GLU A 59 -5.57 -20.17 9.90
C GLU A 59 -6.15 -20.44 8.50
N GLU A 60 -6.87 -19.48 7.92
CA GLU A 60 -7.44 -19.63 6.58
C GLU A 60 -6.36 -19.76 5.50
N ALA A 61 -5.28 -18.99 5.60
CA ALA A 61 -4.13 -19.07 4.70
C ALA A 61 -3.43 -20.44 4.80
N ALA A 62 -3.27 -20.95 6.02
CA ALA A 62 -2.68 -22.26 6.29
C ALA A 62 -3.56 -23.39 5.75
N ASP A 63 -4.87 -23.37 6.02
CA ASP A 63 -5.82 -24.37 5.52
C ASP A 63 -5.87 -24.43 3.99
N ARG A 64 -5.72 -23.27 3.33
CA ARG A 64 -5.82 -23.17 1.87
C ARG A 64 -4.54 -23.62 1.15
N SER A 65 -3.38 -23.23 1.68
CA SER A 65 -2.11 -23.34 0.95
C SER A 65 -1.11 -24.31 1.60
N GLY A 66 -1.34 -24.73 2.83
CA GLY A 66 -0.39 -25.47 3.65
C GLY A 66 0.76 -24.61 4.19
N ARG A 67 0.69 -23.28 4.07
CA ARG A 67 1.72 -22.33 4.53
C ARG A 67 1.30 -21.66 5.82
N GLN A 68 2.15 -21.74 6.84
CA GLN A 68 1.88 -21.18 8.15
C GLN A 68 2.56 -19.81 8.28
N LEU A 69 1.80 -18.77 8.64
CA LEU A 69 2.39 -17.49 9.07
C LEU A 69 2.51 -17.44 10.60
N PHE A 70 3.61 -16.89 11.06
CA PHE A 70 3.86 -16.46 12.43
C PHE A 70 4.14 -14.96 12.45
N VAL A 71 3.64 -14.26 13.46
CA VAL A 71 3.77 -12.79 13.56
C VAL A 71 4.32 -12.40 14.93
N ALA A 72 5.39 -11.60 14.93
CA ALA A 72 5.98 -11.03 16.14
C ALA A 72 5.96 -9.50 16.07
N TYR A 73 5.23 -8.87 17.00
CA TYR A 73 5.29 -7.42 17.23
C TYR A 73 6.15 -7.14 18.46
N VAL A 74 7.24 -6.38 18.25
CA VAL A 74 8.20 -5.97 19.28
C VAL A 74 8.44 -4.46 19.21
N SER A 75 9.07 -3.89 20.24
CA SER A 75 9.39 -2.45 20.27
C SER A 75 10.53 -2.11 19.31
N GLU A 76 11.69 -2.72 19.51
CA GLU A 76 12.89 -2.57 18.69
C GLU A 76 13.63 -3.92 18.60
N PHE A 77 14.31 -4.19 17.48
CA PHE A 77 15.14 -5.38 17.37
C PHE A 77 16.47 -5.15 18.07
N GLU A 78 16.81 -6.00 19.04
CA GLU A 78 18.13 -6.01 19.66
C GLU A 78 18.68 -7.43 19.75
N ASP A 79 20.00 -7.55 19.56
CA ASP A 79 20.76 -8.82 19.56
C ASP A 79 20.10 -9.95 18.74
N PRO A 80 20.10 -9.85 17.39
CA PRO A 80 20.74 -8.82 16.56
C PRO A 80 19.80 -7.65 16.20
N ALA A 81 20.37 -6.46 16.04
CA ALA A 81 19.62 -5.25 15.66
C ALA A 81 19.17 -5.21 14.18
N ASP A 82 19.71 -6.12 13.36
CA ASP A 82 19.28 -6.31 11.98
C ASP A 82 18.03 -7.18 11.93
N ALA A 83 16.95 -6.65 11.33
CA ALA A 83 15.64 -7.31 11.28
C ALA A 83 15.69 -8.70 10.62
N GLY A 84 16.54 -8.89 9.59
CA GLY A 84 16.69 -10.18 8.91
C GLY A 84 17.40 -11.22 9.77
N SER A 85 18.46 -10.80 10.45
CA SER A 85 19.20 -11.65 11.39
C SER A 85 18.31 -12.03 12.59
N TRP A 86 17.53 -11.09 13.12
CA TRP A 86 16.63 -11.31 14.26
C TRP A 86 15.50 -12.28 13.91
N ALA A 87 14.88 -12.10 12.74
CA ALA A 87 13.87 -13.02 12.25
C ALA A 87 14.43 -14.41 11.95
N THR A 88 15.68 -14.49 11.47
CA THR A 88 16.35 -15.78 11.22
C THR A 88 16.61 -16.53 12.53
N GLU A 89 17.11 -15.84 13.56
CA GLU A 89 17.36 -16.42 14.88
C GLU A 89 16.06 -16.88 15.55
N THR A 90 15.04 -16.02 15.56
CA THR A 90 13.69 -16.36 16.04
C THR A 90 13.12 -17.59 15.34
N ALA A 91 13.22 -17.68 14.01
CA ALA A 91 12.72 -18.84 13.27
C ALA A 91 13.51 -20.13 13.57
N ASN A 92 14.81 -20.02 13.85
CA ASN A 92 15.65 -21.16 14.21
C ASN A 92 15.36 -21.66 15.63
N ASP A 93 15.21 -20.75 16.59
CA ASP A 93 14.91 -21.07 17.99
C ASP A 93 13.53 -21.75 18.14
N ASN A 94 12.57 -21.35 17.30
CA ASN A 94 11.25 -21.95 17.23
C ASN A 94 11.18 -23.19 16.30
N ASN A 95 12.31 -23.64 15.75
CA ASN A 95 12.42 -24.82 14.89
C ASN A 95 11.43 -24.82 13.69
N MET A 96 11.24 -23.64 13.09
CA MET A 96 10.31 -23.42 11.97
C MET A 96 10.73 -24.22 10.73
N GLY A 97 9.78 -24.92 10.13
CA GLY A 97 9.92 -25.76 8.93
C GLY A 97 9.97 -25.00 7.60
N SER A 98 9.88 -25.76 6.50
CA SER A 98 10.04 -25.25 5.13
C SER A 98 8.89 -24.35 4.67
N GLU A 99 7.66 -24.58 5.15
CA GLU A 99 6.47 -23.78 4.82
C GLU A 99 6.02 -22.85 5.96
N ASP A 100 6.92 -22.59 6.92
CA ASP A 100 6.71 -21.66 8.02
C ASP A 100 7.36 -20.31 7.69
N TYR A 101 6.52 -19.27 7.68
CA TYR A 101 6.86 -17.88 7.38
C TYR A 101 6.79 -17.06 8.67
N LEU A 102 7.76 -16.18 8.90
CA LEU A 102 7.80 -15.29 10.06
C LEU A 102 7.79 -13.84 9.62
N LEU A 103 6.75 -13.09 10.00
CA LEU A 103 6.71 -11.63 9.92
C LEU A 103 7.12 -11.04 11.27
N ALA A 104 8.32 -10.44 11.32
CA ALA A 104 8.82 -9.71 12.48
C ALA A 104 8.66 -8.21 12.26
N VAL A 105 8.06 -7.49 13.21
CA VAL A 105 7.80 -6.05 13.12
C VAL A 105 8.26 -5.34 14.40
N ALA A 106 9.21 -4.43 14.26
CA ALA A 106 9.64 -3.50 15.30
C ALA A 106 8.91 -2.17 15.17
N ILE A 107 7.98 -1.88 16.09
CA ILE A 107 7.08 -0.73 16.02
C ILE A 107 7.81 0.60 16.25
N ASP A 108 8.64 0.68 17.29
CA ASP A 108 9.43 1.87 17.60
C ASP A 108 10.68 1.96 16.71
N GLY A 109 11.29 0.80 16.40
CA GLY A 109 12.45 0.68 15.49
C GLY A 109 12.13 1.02 14.02
N ARG A 110 10.84 0.99 13.64
CA ARG A 110 10.34 1.25 12.28
C ARG A 110 11.01 0.34 11.26
N ALA A 111 11.10 -0.94 11.57
CA ALA A 111 11.74 -1.96 10.75
C ALA A 111 10.93 -3.26 10.78
N TYR A 112 10.95 -4.00 9.68
CA TYR A 112 10.27 -5.29 9.58
C TYR A 112 11.07 -6.26 8.71
N HIS A 113 10.75 -7.54 8.84
CA HIS A 113 11.28 -8.59 7.98
C HIS A 113 10.30 -9.76 7.84
N LEU A 114 10.10 -10.23 6.61
CA LEU A 114 9.41 -11.47 6.30
C LEU A 114 10.46 -12.55 5.98
N SER A 115 10.60 -13.52 6.87
CA SER A 115 11.53 -14.64 6.77
C SER A 115 10.83 -15.91 6.31
N ALA A 116 11.49 -16.69 5.45
CA ALA A 116 11.06 -17.99 4.97
C ALA A 116 12.25 -18.95 4.81
N ALA A 117 11.99 -20.25 4.79
CA ALA A 117 13.04 -21.22 4.49
C ALA A 117 13.55 -21.08 3.03
N GLU A 118 14.81 -21.46 2.78
CA GLU A 118 15.38 -21.44 1.42
C GLU A 118 14.61 -22.35 0.44
N ASP A 119 14.09 -23.47 0.93
CA ASP A 119 13.32 -24.46 0.18
C ASP A 119 11.80 -24.22 0.20
N ALA A 120 11.33 -23.09 0.75
CA ALA A 120 9.91 -22.76 0.81
C ALA A 120 9.25 -22.72 -0.58
N SER A 121 7.96 -23.02 -0.66
CA SER A 121 7.25 -23.06 -1.95
C SER A 121 7.11 -21.69 -2.64
N LEU A 122 7.11 -20.58 -1.90
CA LEU A 122 7.14 -19.22 -2.48
C LEU A 122 8.55 -18.83 -2.93
N SER A 123 8.68 -18.23 -4.11
CA SER A 123 9.98 -17.77 -4.62
C SER A 123 10.51 -16.57 -3.83
N ALA A 124 11.82 -16.31 -3.89
CA ALA A 124 12.41 -15.10 -3.28
C ALA A 124 11.78 -13.81 -3.84
N THR A 125 11.44 -13.81 -5.13
CA THR A 125 10.74 -12.70 -5.79
C THR A 125 9.32 -12.51 -5.25
N ASP A 126 8.60 -13.59 -4.95
CA ASP A 126 7.27 -13.50 -4.35
C ASP A 126 7.33 -12.98 -2.91
N ILE A 127 8.30 -13.45 -2.12
CA ILE A 127 8.52 -12.95 -0.76
C ILE A 127 8.84 -11.45 -0.79
N ASP A 128 9.71 -11.00 -1.69
CA ASP A 128 10.04 -9.58 -1.86
C ASP A 128 8.84 -8.73 -2.26
N ARG A 129 8.06 -9.22 -3.24
CA ARG A 129 6.82 -8.58 -3.67
C ARG A 129 5.81 -8.47 -2.53
N ILE A 130 5.61 -9.54 -1.75
CA ILE A 130 4.67 -9.55 -0.62
C ILE A 130 5.15 -8.56 0.45
N SER A 131 6.44 -8.55 0.80
CA SER A 131 7.00 -7.60 1.75
C SER A 131 6.76 -6.15 1.31
N VAL A 132 7.18 -5.79 0.09
CA VAL A 132 7.22 -4.39 -0.36
C VAL A 132 5.86 -3.88 -0.84
N GLU A 133 5.08 -4.69 -1.54
CA GLU A 133 3.81 -4.25 -2.16
C GLU A 133 2.57 -4.53 -1.31
N VAL A 134 2.63 -5.48 -0.38
CA VAL A 134 1.46 -5.88 0.43
C VAL A 134 1.64 -5.48 1.89
N ILE A 135 2.75 -5.86 2.54
CA ILE A 135 2.93 -5.67 3.98
C ILE A 135 3.35 -4.21 4.30
N GLU A 136 4.38 -3.69 3.62
CA GLU A 136 4.95 -2.38 3.91
C GLU A 136 3.96 -1.20 3.86
N PRO A 137 3.02 -1.12 2.89
CA PRO A 137 2.04 -0.03 2.86
C PRO A 137 1.22 0.09 4.14
N HIS A 138 0.73 -1.04 4.67
CA HIS A 138 -0.03 -1.06 5.92
C HIS A 138 0.83 -0.67 7.13
N LEU A 139 2.08 -1.14 7.18
CA LEU A 139 3.03 -0.74 8.22
C LEU A 139 3.32 0.78 8.18
N ARG A 140 3.43 1.38 7.00
CA ARG A 140 3.61 2.84 6.87
C ARG A 140 2.42 3.64 7.40
N ASP A 141 1.21 3.13 7.18
CA ASP A 141 -0.03 3.75 7.61
C ASP A 141 -0.32 3.53 9.12
N GLY A 142 0.50 2.70 9.79
CA GLY A 142 0.35 2.39 11.20
C GLY A 142 -0.69 1.32 11.49
N ASP A 143 -1.10 0.55 10.48
CA ASP A 143 -2.11 -0.50 10.57
C ASP A 143 -1.44 -1.87 10.64
N TRP A 144 -1.01 -2.23 11.84
CA TRP A 144 -0.22 -3.43 12.11
C TRP A 144 -1.00 -4.72 11.87
N ALA A 145 -2.28 -4.71 12.24
CA ALA A 145 -3.19 -5.84 12.06
C ALA A 145 -3.47 -6.08 10.57
N ALA A 146 -3.78 -5.02 9.80
CA ALA A 146 -3.98 -5.17 8.36
C ALA A 146 -2.71 -5.66 7.65
N ALA A 147 -1.52 -5.24 8.08
CA ALA A 147 -0.27 -5.73 7.52
C ALA A 147 -0.10 -7.26 7.68
N ALA A 148 -0.45 -7.79 8.86
CA ALA A 148 -0.40 -9.23 9.12
C ALA A 148 -1.50 -10.00 8.38
N ILE A 149 -2.73 -9.49 8.32
CA ILE A 149 -3.84 -10.09 7.57
C ILE A 149 -3.50 -10.15 6.07
N ALA A 150 -3.09 -9.02 5.49
CA ALA A 150 -2.74 -8.96 4.08
C ALA A 150 -1.52 -9.83 3.75
N GLY A 151 -0.54 -9.90 4.66
CA GLY A 151 0.58 -10.83 4.58
C GLY A 151 0.13 -12.29 4.56
N ALA A 152 -0.75 -12.69 5.50
CA ALA A 152 -1.32 -14.03 5.58
C ALA A 152 -2.08 -14.41 4.31
N GLU A 153 -2.97 -13.54 3.84
CA GLU A 153 -3.72 -13.72 2.60
C GLU A 153 -2.79 -13.89 1.39
N ALA A 154 -1.77 -13.05 1.27
CA ALA A 154 -0.84 -13.07 0.15
C ALA A 154 0.02 -14.33 0.12
N ILE A 155 0.54 -14.81 1.26
CA ILE A 155 1.25 -16.09 1.30
C ILE A 155 0.30 -17.27 1.07
N GLY A 156 -0.94 -17.16 1.56
CA GLY A 156 -2.01 -18.13 1.42
C GLY A 156 -2.59 -18.24 0.00
N GLY A 157 -2.05 -17.46 -0.96
CA GLY A 157 -2.54 -17.39 -2.34
C GLY A 157 -3.92 -16.73 -2.49
N GLY A 158 -4.42 -16.09 -1.42
CA GLY A 158 -5.73 -15.46 -1.32
C GLY A 158 -5.66 -13.94 -1.47
N GLY A 159 -5.04 -13.43 -2.53
CA GLY A 159 -5.18 -12.00 -2.86
C GLY A 159 -6.55 -11.73 -3.48
N GLY A 160 -7.60 -11.64 -2.67
CA GLY A 160 -8.95 -11.39 -3.19
C GLY A 160 -10.11 -11.52 -2.20
N SER A 161 -10.01 -10.93 -1.02
CA SER A 161 -11.19 -10.71 -0.16
C SER A 161 -11.19 -9.25 0.34
N GLY A 162 -12.21 -8.48 -0.05
CA GLY A 162 -12.41 -7.10 0.40
C GLY A 162 -12.10 -6.00 -0.64
N GLY A 163 -13.15 -5.49 -1.29
CA GLY A 163 -13.10 -4.22 -2.04
C GLY A 163 -13.28 -4.37 -3.55
N GLY A 164 -14.54 -4.41 -4.00
CA GLY A 164 -14.90 -4.37 -5.41
C GLY A 164 -14.31 -3.14 -6.13
N GLY A 165 -13.68 -3.37 -7.28
CA GLY A 165 -13.24 -2.29 -8.19
C GLY A 165 -11.87 -2.49 -8.87
N ALA A 166 -11.03 -3.43 -8.44
CA ALA A 166 -9.65 -3.55 -8.95
C ALA A 166 -9.37 -4.67 -9.96
N TRP A 167 -10.31 -5.61 -10.18
CA TRP A 167 -10.11 -6.77 -11.06
C TRP A 167 -9.94 -6.41 -12.54
N LEU A 168 -10.51 -5.29 -12.98
CA LEU A 168 -10.34 -4.78 -14.35
C LEU A 168 -8.95 -4.20 -14.60
N TRP A 169 -8.18 -3.88 -13.56
CA TRP A 169 -6.82 -3.39 -13.70
C TRP A 169 -5.79 -4.50 -13.77
N ILE A 170 -6.06 -5.70 -13.23
CA ILE A 170 -5.11 -6.82 -13.20
C ILE A 170 -5.09 -7.60 -14.53
N ALA A 171 -6.27 -7.81 -15.14
CA ALA A 171 -6.34 -8.35 -16.51
C ALA A 171 -5.75 -7.36 -17.55
N LEU A 172 -5.87 -6.06 -17.28
CA LEU A 172 -5.16 -5.03 -18.05
C LEU A 172 -3.68 -4.96 -17.66
N LEU A 173 -3.26 -5.25 -16.43
CA LEU A 173 -1.85 -5.20 -15.99
C LEU A 173 -1.02 -6.37 -16.50
N VAL A 174 -1.59 -7.52 -16.83
CA VAL A 174 -0.80 -8.63 -17.40
C VAL A 174 -0.56 -8.44 -18.90
N VAL A 175 -1.53 -7.88 -19.64
CA VAL A 175 -1.36 -7.52 -21.07
C VAL A 175 -0.69 -6.14 -21.22
N ALA A 176 -0.97 -5.21 -20.31
CA ALA A 176 -0.28 -3.93 -20.24
C ALA A 176 1.09 -4.06 -19.57
N ALA A 177 1.46 -5.03 -18.72
CA ALA A 177 2.87 -5.16 -18.30
C ALA A 177 3.76 -5.54 -19.49
N ALA A 178 3.28 -6.40 -20.40
CA ALA A 178 4.00 -6.73 -21.63
C ALA A 178 4.05 -5.53 -22.61
N VAL A 179 2.96 -4.78 -22.78
CA VAL A 179 2.91 -3.61 -23.67
C VAL A 179 3.51 -2.36 -23.02
N ILE A 180 3.44 -2.16 -21.71
CA ILE A 180 4.04 -1.08 -20.90
C ILE A 180 5.52 -1.34 -20.74
N VAL A 181 6.04 -2.58 -20.61
CA VAL A 181 7.50 -2.78 -20.65
C VAL A 181 8.04 -2.39 -22.03
N VAL A 182 7.37 -2.77 -23.13
CA VAL A 182 7.78 -2.38 -24.49
C VAL A 182 7.55 -0.88 -24.76
N VAL A 183 6.44 -0.29 -24.32
CA VAL A 183 6.08 1.13 -24.49
C VAL A 183 6.83 2.02 -23.51
N VAL A 184 7.20 1.60 -22.29
CA VAL A 184 8.04 2.34 -21.32
C VAL A 184 9.51 2.23 -21.70
N VAL A 185 9.98 1.12 -22.29
CA VAL A 185 11.32 1.07 -22.90
C VAL A 185 11.39 1.99 -24.12
N LEU A 186 10.35 2.04 -24.97
CA LEU A 186 10.27 2.93 -26.14
C LEU A 186 9.94 4.40 -25.76
N ALA A 187 9.16 4.65 -24.70
CA ALA A 187 8.79 5.97 -24.19
C ALA A 187 9.85 6.55 -23.25
N ARG A 188 10.59 5.77 -22.46
CA ARG A 188 11.80 6.25 -21.75
C ARG A 188 12.90 6.62 -22.74
N ARG A 189 13.02 5.91 -23.88
CA ARG A 189 13.86 6.34 -25.01
C ARG A 189 13.42 7.68 -25.63
N ARG A 190 12.12 8.02 -25.59
CA ARG A 190 11.58 9.26 -26.20
C ARG A 190 11.36 10.41 -25.20
N ALA A 191 11.17 10.11 -23.91
CA ALA A 191 10.88 11.04 -22.82
C ALA A 191 12.12 11.48 -22.05
N ARG A 192 13.29 10.83 -22.23
CA ARG A 192 14.61 11.40 -21.90
C ARG A 192 14.97 12.65 -22.73
N ARG A 193 14.01 13.21 -23.49
CA ARG A 193 14.10 14.53 -24.11
C ARG A 193 13.14 15.58 -23.55
N ARG A 194 12.33 15.33 -22.51
CA ARG A 194 11.58 16.39 -21.78
C ARG A 194 10.94 15.89 -20.48
N ALA A 195 11.23 16.61 -19.39
CA ALA A 195 10.54 16.77 -18.10
C ALA A 195 11.28 16.21 -16.87
N ALA A 196 11.39 17.07 -15.84
CA ALA A 196 12.11 16.88 -14.58
C ALA A 196 11.18 16.39 -13.43
N PRO A 197 11.68 15.61 -12.45
CA PRO A 197 10.88 15.10 -11.33
C PRO A 197 11.02 15.92 -10.03
N PRO A 198 10.08 15.78 -9.06
CA PRO A 198 10.15 16.39 -7.73
C PRO A 198 11.12 15.64 -6.79
N ALA A 199 11.57 16.33 -5.74
CA ALA A 199 12.67 15.91 -4.85
C ALA A 199 12.35 14.64 -4.04
N GLY A 200 13.06 13.55 -4.35
CA GLY A 200 13.10 12.32 -3.57
C GLY A 200 14.11 12.38 -2.39
N PRO A 201 14.35 11.24 -1.71
CA PRO A 201 15.32 11.12 -0.61
C PRO A 201 16.72 11.66 -1.01
N PRO A 202 17.57 12.06 -0.04
CA PRO A 202 18.85 12.71 -0.35
C PRO A 202 19.66 11.83 -1.30
N ALA A 203 20.00 12.40 -2.45
CA ALA A 203 20.75 11.68 -3.48
C ALA A 203 22.06 11.16 -2.89
N VAL A 204 22.38 9.89 -3.17
CA VAL A 204 23.66 9.26 -2.80
C VAL A 204 24.81 10.23 -3.14
N PRO A 205 25.75 10.49 -2.21
CA PRO A 205 26.88 11.37 -2.48
C PRO A 205 27.63 10.93 -3.73
N ILE A 206 28.05 11.87 -4.58
CA ILE A 206 28.75 11.55 -5.83
C ILE A 206 30.03 10.74 -5.57
N GLU A 207 30.72 11.02 -4.47
CA GLU A 207 31.94 10.28 -4.09
C GLU A 207 31.65 8.80 -3.77
N GLU A 208 30.46 8.51 -3.23
CA GLU A 208 30.01 7.15 -2.97
C GLU A 208 29.65 6.44 -4.28
N LEU A 209 28.96 7.12 -5.20
CA LEU A 209 28.71 6.61 -6.55
C LEU A 209 30.00 6.35 -7.33
N ARG A 210 30.99 7.23 -7.19
CA ARG A 210 32.33 7.05 -7.76
C ARG A 210 33.01 5.79 -7.25
N ARG A 211 32.99 5.58 -5.94
CA ARG A 211 33.60 4.41 -5.30
C ARG A 211 32.90 3.12 -5.74
N GLN A 212 31.58 3.12 -5.81
CA GLN A 212 30.79 1.98 -6.28
C GLN A 212 31.06 1.65 -7.75
N ALA A 213 30.99 2.66 -8.63
CA ALA A 213 31.24 2.49 -10.06
C ALA A 213 32.68 2.03 -10.34
N GLY A 214 33.67 2.56 -9.61
CA GLY A 214 35.05 2.12 -9.73
C GLY A 214 35.26 0.66 -9.30
N GLY A 215 34.57 0.21 -8.25
CA GLY A 215 34.56 -1.20 -7.84
C GLY A 215 33.92 -2.11 -8.89
N ALA A 216 32.72 -1.75 -9.35
CA ALA A 216 31.97 -2.54 -10.33
C ALA A 216 32.70 -2.68 -11.68
N LEU A 217 33.50 -1.69 -12.08
CA LEU A 217 34.34 -1.80 -13.29
C LEU A 217 35.47 -2.81 -13.14
N ILE A 218 36.05 -2.93 -11.94
CA ILE A 218 37.10 -3.91 -11.65
C ILE A 218 36.48 -5.31 -11.61
N ASP A 219 35.38 -5.46 -10.87
CA ASP A 219 34.67 -6.73 -10.72
C ASP A 219 34.20 -7.25 -12.10
N ALA A 220 33.63 -6.40 -12.95
CA ALA A 220 33.23 -6.77 -14.30
C ALA A 220 34.40 -7.12 -15.25
N ASP A 221 35.57 -6.49 -15.10
CA ASP A 221 36.77 -6.84 -15.89
C ASP A 221 37.36 -8.20 -15.47
N ASP A 222 37.39 -8.47 -14.16
CA ASP A 222 37.84 -9.75 -13.63
C ASP A 222 36.86 -10.88 -13.97
N ALA A 223 35.55 -10.61 -13.94
CA ALA A 223 34.51 -11.54 -14.40
C ALA A 223 34.64 -11.88 -15.89
N LEU A 224 34.98 -10.90 -16.74
CA LEU A 224 35.24 -11.13 -18.18
C LEU A 224 36.44 -12.05 -18.40
N LYS A 225 37.56 -11.81 -17.72
CA LYS A 225 38.75 -12.66 -17.84
C LYS A 225 38.46 -14.10 -17.40
N THR A 226 37.80 -14.24 -16.26
CA THR A 226 37.42 -15.56 -15.73
C THR A 226 36.49 -16.28 -16.72
N SER A 227 35.47 -15.58 -17.25
CA SER A 227 34.54 -16.13 -18.23
C SER A 227 35.21 -16.49 -19.57
N GLU A 228 36.25 -15.76 -19.99
CA GLU A 228 37.05 -16.07 -21.18
C GLU A 228 37.85 -17.38 -21.00
N GLU A 229 38.44 -17.58 -19.82
CA GLU A 229 39.14 -18.82 -19.48
C GLU A 229 38.17 -20.00 -19.44
N GLU A 230 37.02 -19.83 -18.78
CA GLU A 230 35.97 -20.86 -18.69
C GLU A 230 35.39 -21.23 -20.06
N LEU A 231 35.19 -20.26 -20.96
CA LEU A 231 34.74 -20.52 -22.32
C LEU A 231 35.73 -21.44 -23.06
N GLY A 232 37.04 -21.24 -22.85
CA GLY A 232 38.07 -22.10 -23.44
C GLY A 232 37.92 -23.57 -23.00
N PHE A 233 37.63 -23.79 -21.72
CA PHE A 233 37.34 -25.14 -21.20
C PHE A 233 36.01 -25.69 -21.73
N ALA A 234 34.96 -24.86 -21.77
CA ALA A 234 33.64 -25.27 -22.25
C ALA A 234 33.66 -25.70 -23.73
N VAL A 235 34.39 -24.97 -24.59
CA VAL A 235 34.56 -25.32 -26.01
C VAL A 235 35.27 -26.67 -26.16
N ALA A 236 36.25 -26.95 -25.30
CA ALA A 236 36.97 -28.22 -25.32
C ALA A 236 36.08 -29.40 -24.85
N SER A 237 35.20 -29.19 -23.88
CA SER A 237 34.33 -30.25 -23.32
C SER A 237 33.07 -30.51 -24.14
N PHE A 238 32.42 -29.45 -24.66
CA PHE A 238 31.09 -29.53 -25.27
C PHE A 238 31.05 -29.15 -26.76
N GLY A 239 32.16 -28.63 -27.31
CA GLY A 239 32.27 -28.24 -28.71
C GLY A 239 31.79 -26.81 -29.00
N ASP A 240 32.05 -26.37 -30.24
CA ASP A 240 31.80 -24.99 -30.68
C ASP A 240 30.31 -24.63 -30.78
N GLU A 241 29.47 -25.59 -31.15
CA GLU A 241 28.03 -25.37 -31.38
C GLU A 241 27.28 -25.19 -30.05
N ALA A 242 27.55 -26.06 -29.07
CA ALA A 242 26.95 -25.98 -27.73
C ALA A 242 27.39 -24.74 -26.93
N THR A 243 28.51 -24.09 -27.32
CA THR A 243 29.06 -22.90 -26.64
C THR A 243 28.79 -21.59 -27.40
N ALA A 244 27.98 -21.62 -28.46
CA ALA A 244 27.68 -20.44 -29.29
C ALA A 244 27.04 -19.30 -28.47
N ASP A 245 26.08 -19.63 -27.61
CA ASP A 245 25.37 -18.63 -26.79
C ASP A 245 26.28 -18.01 -25.73
N PHE A 246 27.21 -18.77 -25.17
CA PHE A 246 28.19 -18.24 -24.22
C PHE A 246 29.14 -17.26 -24.90
N ARG A 247 29.62 -17.59 -26.11
CA ARG A 247 30.42 -16.67 -26.93
C ARG A 247 29.68 -15.38 -27.23
N ALA A 248 28.39 -15.47 -27.56
CA ALA A 248 27.55 -14.31 -27.81
C ALA A 248 27.35 -13.45 -26.55
N ALA A 249 27.07 -14.08 -25.41
CA ALA A 249 26.92 -13.41 -24.12
C ALA A 249 28.21 -12.72 -23.67
N LEU A 250 29.35 -13.39 -23.82
CA LEU A 250 30.67 -12.85 -23.51
C LEU A 250 31.02 -11.66 -24.41
N ALA A 251 30.72 -11.74 -25.70
CA ALA A 251 30.90 -10.63 -26.63
C ALA A 251 30.01 -9.42 -26.26
N ALA A 252 28.77 -9.68 -25.83
CA ALA A 252 27.84 -8.64 -25.38
C ALA A 252 28.29 -8.00 -24.06
N ALA A 253 28.71 -8.80 -23.08
CA ALA A 253 29.28 -8.34 -21.82
C ALA A 253 30.53 -7.47 -22.06
N ARG A 254 31.45 -7.91 -22.92
CA ARG A 254 32.62 -7.12 -23.34
C ARG A 254 32.24 -5.80 -24.01
N ALA A 255 31.14 -5.76 -24.77
CA ALA A 255 30.64 -4.51 -25.33
C ALA A 255 30.13 -3.54 -24.25
N LYS A 256 29.35 -4.03 -23.28
CA LYS A 256 28.84 -3.23 -22.15
C LYS A 256 29.96 -2.71 -21.25
N VAL A 257 30.93 -3.55 -20.90
CA VAL A 257 32.08 -3.14 -20.08
C VAL A 257 32.93 -2.08 -20.81
N ARG A 258 33.14 -2.22 -22.12
CA ARG A 258 33.79 -1.16 -22.93
C ARG A 258 33.00 0.15 -22.92
N GLU A 259 31.67 0.10 -23.01
CA GLU A 259 30.82 1.28 -22.91
C GLU A 259 30.92 1.92 -21.52
N ALA A 260 30.94 1.13 -20.46
CA ALA A 260 31.11 1.58 -19.08
C ALA A 260 32.47 2.27 -18.87
N PHE A 261 33.57 1.70 -19.37
CA PHE A 261 34.89 2.36 -19.38
C PHE A 261 34.89 3.65 -20.21
N GLY A 262 34.11 3.71 -21.29
CA GLY A 262 33.92 4.95 -22.05
C GLY A 262 33.20 6.04 -21.25
N LEU A 263 32.23 5.69 -20.40
CA LEU A 263 31.60 6.62 -19.46
C LEU A 263 32.58 7.06 -18.37
N GLN A 264 33.39 6.14 -17.84
CA GLN A 264 34.43 6.45 -16.85
C GLN A 264 35.48 7.40 -17.42
N GLN A 265 35.91 7.20 -18.67
CA GLN A 265 36.87 8.09 -19.34
C GLN A 265 36.35 9.52 -19.47
N ARG A 266 35.03 9.70 -19.68
CA ARG A 266 34.41 11.03 -19.73
C ARG A 266 34.36 11.68 -18.35
N LEU A 267 34.07 10.91 -17.31
CA LEU A 267 34.11 11.38 -15.91
C LEU A 267 35.52 11.81 -15.46
N ASP A 268 36.56 11.23 -16.05
CA ASP A 268 37.96 11.50 -15.73
C ASP A 268 38.62 12.52 -16.69
N ASP A 269 37.87 13.11 -17.62
CA ASP A 269 38.41 14.11 -18.53
C ASP A 269 38.59 15.48 -17.87
N HIS A 270 39.11 16.45 -18.64
CA HIS A 270 39.41 17.79 -18.13
C HIS A 270 38.25 18.78 -18.30
N GLU A 271 37.13 18.35 -18.88
CA GLU A 271 35.94 19.15 -19.10
C GLU A 271 35.07 19.14 -17.82
N PRO A 272 34.65 20.31 -17.30
CA PRO A 272 33.86 20.34 -16.07
C PRO A 272 32.44 19.80 -16.29
N ASP A 273 32.13 18.63 -15.73
CA ASP A 273 30.78 18.06 -15.73
C ASP A 273 29.88 18.63 -14.63
N THR A 274 28.60 18.80 -14.94
CA THR A 274 27.60 19.10 -13.90
C THR A 274 27.36 17.90 -13.00
N GLU A 275 26.97 18.13 -11.74
CA GLU A 275 26.62 17.03 -10.81
C GLU A 275 25.55 16.07 -11.37
N ALA A 276 24.60 16.59 -12.16
CA ALA A 276 23.55 15.76 -12.76
C ALA A 276 24.12 14.81 -13.83
N GLN A 277 25.07 15.29 -14.65
CA GLN A 277 25.77 14.47 -15.65
C GLN A 277 26.65 13.41 -14.98
N GLN A 278 27.38 13.79 -13.94
CA GLN A 278 28.22 12.84 -13.20
C GLN A 278 27.37 11.70 -12.60
N ARG A 279 26.25 12.03 -11.96
CA ARG A 279 25.31 11.02 -11.43
C ARG A 279 24.72 10.14 -12.52
N GLU A 280 24.35 10.71 -13.67
CA GLU A 280 23.86 9.95 -14.81
C GLU A 280 24.89 8.95 -15.33
N TRP A 281 26.17 9.34 -15.43
CA TRP A 281 27.23 8.48 -15.94
C TRP A 281 27.64 7.40 -14.93
N TYR A 282 27.74 7.71 -13.63
CA TYR A 282 27.97 6.68 -12.61
C TYR A 282 26.83 5.66 -12.56
N ALA A 283 25.56 6.10 -12.62
CA ALA A 283 24.43 5.19 -12.72
C ALA A 283 24.45 4.39 -14.03
N GLY A 284 24.95 4.99 -15.11
CA GLY A 284 25.17 4.32 -16.39
C GLY A 284 26.21 3.21 -16.30
N ILE A 285 27.33 3.45 -15.61
CA ILE A 285 28.39 2.47 -15.35
C ILE A 285 27.83 1.29 -14.55
N LEU A 286 27.22 1.55 -13.38
CA LEU A 286 26.66 0.52 -12.51
C LEU A 286 25.67 -0.37 -13.26
N ARG A 287 24.73 0.24 -13.99
CA ARG A 287 23.78 -0.53 -14.80
C ARG A 287 24.47 -1.40 -15.86
N LEU A 288 25.47 -0.88 -16.56
CA LEU A 288 26.17 -1.61 -17.63
C LEU A 288 27.01 -2.76 -17.08
N THR A 289 27.65 -2.58 -15.92
CA THR A 289 28.41 -3.62 -15.23
C THR A 289 27.48 -4.70 -14.66
N ASP A 290 26.38 -4.31 -14.01
CA ASP A 290 25.38 -5.25 -13.49
C ASP A 290 24.75 -6.09 -14.63
N GLU A 291 24.39 -5.44 -15.75
CA GLU A 291 23.86 -6.13 -16.93
C GLU A 291 24.90 -7.03 -17.64
N ALA A 292 26.20 -6.81 -17.41
CA ALA A 292 27.27 -7.64 -17.94
C ALA A 292 27.51 -8.85 -17.03
N GLU A 293 27.68 -8.63 -15.72
CA GLU A 293 27.85 -9.67 -14.71
C GLU A 293 26.68 -10.64 -14.71
N ALA A 294 25.43 -10.16 -14.64
CA ALA A 294 24.25 -11.03 -14.65
C ALA A 294 24.15 -11.90 -15.92
N ALA A 295 24.66 -11.41 -17.06
CA ALA A 295 24.69 -12.19 -18.30
C ALA A 295 25.77 -13.28 -18.29
N LEU A 296 26.92 -13.02 -17.64
CA LEU A 296 28.00 -13.98 -17.48
C LEU A 296 27.65 -15.04 -16.43
N ASP A 297 27.13 -14.63 -15.28
CA ASP A 297 26.70 -15.53 -14.19
C ASP A 297 25.65 -16.53 -14.68
N ALA A 298 24.62 -16.04 -15.39
CA ALA A 298 23.60 -16.91 -15.96
C ALA A 298 24.17 -17.94 -16.95
N GLN A 299 25.29 -17.64 -17.64
CA GLN A 299 25.96 -18.61 -18.50
C GLN A 299 26.82 -19.58 -17.70
N ALA A 300 27.54 -19.12 -16.68
CA ALA A 300 28.31 -19.97 -15.78
C ALA A 300 27.41 -21.03 -15.10
N GLU A 301 26.26 -20.61 -14.56
CA GLU A 301 25.28 -21.52 -13.97
C GLU A 301 24.77 -22.58 -14.96
N ARG A 302 24.54 -22.20 -16.24
CA ARG A 302 24.16 -23.15 -17.30
C ARG A 302 25.24 -24.19 -17.56
N PHE A 303 26.52 -23.80 -17.55
CA PHE A 303 27.62 -24.76 -17.72
C PHE A 303 27.80 -25.65 -16.51
N ASP A 304 27.67 -25.11 -15.31
CA ASP A 304 27.73 -25.91 -14.10
C ASP A 304 26.63 -26.97 -14.08
N ALA A 305 25.42 -26.62 -14.53
CA ALA A 305 24.34 -27.58 -14.74
C ALA A 305 24.72 -28.65 -15.79
N LEU A 306 25.28 -28.27 -16.95
CA LEU A 306 25.74 -29.23 -17.97
C LEU A 306 26.85 -30.15 -17.45
N ARG A 307 27.82 -29.62 -16.68
CA ARG A 307 28.85 -30.46 -16.04
C ARG A 307 28.26 -31.41 -15.02
N ALA A 308 27.27 -30.98 -14.24
CA ALA A 308 26.58 -31.84 -13.28
C ALA A 308 25.82 -32.98 -13.98
N LEU A 309 25.21 -32.69 -15.13
CA LEU A 309 24.57 -33.69 -16.00
C LEU A 309 25.61 -34.65 -16.59
N GLU A 310 26.73 -34.15 -17.11
CA GLU A 310 27.81 -34.98 -17.65
C GLU A 310 28.34 -35.98 -16.62
N GLN A 311 28.61 -35.52 -15.39
CA GLN A 311 29.13 -36.36 -14.29
C GLN A 311 28.16 -37.45 -13.86
N ASN A 312 26.86 -37.25 -14.07
CA ASN A 312 25.78 -38.13 -13.61
C ASN A 312 24.86 -38.58 -14.76
N ALA A 313 25.39 -38.66 -15.99
CA ALA A 313 24.57 -38.79 -17.19
C ALA A 313 23.59 -39.99 -17.17
N PRO A 314 23.96 -41.19 -16.70
CA PRO A 314 23.00 -42.31 -16.62
C PRO A 314 21.85 -42.06 -15.65
N GLN A 315 22.12 -41.47 -14.48
CA GLN A 315 21.10 -41.15 -13.49
C GLN A 315 20.23 -39.97 -13.94
N ALA A 316 20.82 -38.97 -14.59
CA ALA A 316 20.11 -37.84 -15.16
C ALA A 316 19.18 -38.27 -16.31
N LEU A 317 19.65 -39.16 -17.20
CA LEU A 317 18.83 -39.77 -18.24
C LEU A 317 17.60 -40.50 -17.65
N ALA A 318 17.79 -41.31 -16.61
CA ALA A 318 16.68 -42.00 -15.97
C ALA A 318 15.63 -41.04 -15.38
N ARG A 319 16.07 -39.92 -14.78
CA ARG A 319 15.17 -38.88 -14.27
C ARG A 319 14.40 -38.17 -15.37
N VAL A 320 15.07 -37.78 -16.47
CA VAL A 320 14.37 -37.11 -17.58
C VAL A 320 13.39 -38.05 -18.27
N GLU A 321 13.71 -39.33 -18.44
CA GLU A 321 12.76 -40.31 -18.97
C GLU A 321 11.51 -40.46 -18.08
N GLU A 322 11.66 -40.37 -16.76
CA GLU A 322 10.54 -40.32 -15.82
C GLU A 322 9.73 -39.04 -15.96
N ALA A 323 10.39 -37.89 -16.05
CA ALA A 323 9.75 -36.59 -16.27
C ALA A 323 8.95 -36.56 -17.60
N VAL A 324 9.51 -37.12 -18.67
CA VAL A 324 8.85 -37.25 -19.98
C VAL A 324 7.59 -38.11 -19.87
N ARG A 325 7.66 -39.28 -19.18
CA ARG A 325 6.47 -40.13 -18.95
C ARG A 325 5.41 -39.42 -18.13
N ALA A 326 5.81 -38.70 -17.08
CA ALA A 326 4.90 -37.94 -16.23
C ALA A 326 4.21 -36.82 -17.03
N ALA A 327 4.97 -36.02 -17.78
CA ALA A 327 4.45 -34.93 -18.59
C ALA A 327 3.51 -35.44 -19.71
N GLU A 328 3.85 -36.57 -20.36
CA GLU A 328 2.97 -37.20 -21.34
C GLU A 328 1.64 -37.67 -20.73
N SER A 329 1.69 -38.27 -19.54
CA SER A 329 0.49 -38.74 -18.84
C SER A 329 -0.49 -37.60 -18.52
N ALA A 330 -0.01 -36.37 -18.38
CA ALA A 330 -0.82 -35.17 -18.12
C ALA A 330 -1.56 -34.63 -19.36
N ILE A 331 -1.12 -34.96 -20.58
CA ILE A 331 -1.72 -34.45 -21.82
C ILE A 331 -3.15 -34.97 -22.04
N GLY A 332 -3.38 -36.24 -21.69
CA GLY A 332 -4.70 -36.88 -21.81
C GLY A 332 -5.77 -36.17 -20.97
N PRO A 333 -5.57 -36.03 -19.65
CA PRO A 333 -6.44 -35.26 -18.77
C PRO A 333 -6.67 -33.82 -19.25
N ALA A 334 -5.62 -33.08 -19.61
CA ALA A 334 -5.75 -31.71 -20.11
C ALA A 334 -6.61 -31.63 -21.40
N SER A 335 -6.43 -32.59 -22.33
CA SER A 335 -7.26 -32.67 -23.54
C SER A 335 -8.72 -32.94 -23.21
N ALA A 336 -9.01 -33.85 -22.27
CA ALA A 336 -10.36 -34.16 -21.84
C ALA A 336 -11.01 -32.96 -21.13
N ARG A 337 -10.24 -32.22 -20.32
CA ARG A 337 -10.68 -30.99 -19.65
C ARG A 337 -11.09 -29.93 -20.67
N LEU A 338 -10.25 -29.66 -21.67
CA LEU A 338 -10.55 -28.70 -22.73
C LEU A 338 -11.80 -29.09 -23.53
N GLN A 339 -11.97 -30.38 -23.84
CA GLN A 339 -13.19 -30.89 -24.51
C GLN A 339 -14.44 -30.68 -23.66
N ALA A 340 -14.34 -30.85 -22.33
CA ALA A 340 -15.45 -30.60 -21.42
C ALA A 340 -15.81 -29.11 -21.30
N LEU A 341 -14.83 -28.20 -21.43
CA LEU A 341 -15.04 -26.74 -21.39
C LEU A 341 -15.62 -26.19 -22.69
N SER A 342 -15.27 -26.77 -23.83
CA SER A 342 -15.66 -26.31 -25.17
C SER A 342 -17.17 -26.06 -25.38
N PRO A 343 -18.11 -26.92 -24.92
CA PRO A 343 -19.53 -26.63 -25.03
C PRO A 343 -20.04 -25.61 -23.99
N GLN A 344 -19.30 -25.37 -22.91
CA GLN A 344 -19.72 -24.51 -21.81
C GLN A 344 -19.35 -23.04 -22.07
N TYR A 345 -18.15 -22.80 -22.58
CA TYR A 345 -17.58 -21.46 -22.75
C TYR A 345 -17.44 -21.05 -24.21
N ALA A 346 -17.43 -19.74 -24.45
CA ALA A 346 -17.21 -19.18 -25.78
C ALA A 346 -15.79 -19.52 -26.31
N PRO A 347 -15.60 -19.76 -27.62
CA PRO A 347 -14.29 -20.08 -28.19
C PRO A 347 -13.19 -19.05 -27.88
N ALA A 348 -13.57 -17.76 -27.80
CA ALA A 348 -12.65 -16.68 -27.45
C ALA A 348 -12.04 -16.85 -26.05
N ALA A 349 -12.79 -17.42 -25.11
CA ALA A 349 -12.31 -17.68 -23.75
C ALA A 349 -11.29 -18.84 -23.68
N LEU A 350 -11.30 -19.74 -24.66
CA LEU A 350 -10.42 -20.91 -24.74
C LEU A 350 -9.25 -20.73 -25.71
N ALA A 351 -9.20 -19.59 -26.42
CA ALA A 351 -8.28 -19.36 -27.54
C ALA A 351 -6.80 -19.48 -27.14
N SER A 352 -6.43 -19.16 -25.90
CA SER A 352 -5.06 -19.21 -25.40
C SER A 352 -4.53 -20.62 -25.12
N VAL A 353 -5.39 -21.64 -25.07
CA VAL A 353 -4.99 -23.01 -24.72
C VAL A 353 -5.45 -24.07 -25.72
N VAL A 354 -6.13 -23.66 -26.80
CA VAL A 354 -6.79 -24.58 -27.73
C VAL A 354 -5.82 -25.55 -28.41
N ASP A 355 -4.59 -25.11 -28.66
CA ASP A 355 -3.52 -25.87 -29.31
C ASP A 355 -2.48 -26.43 -28.33
N ASN A 356 -2.60 -26.13 -27.02
CA ASN A 356 -1.63 -26.56 -26.01
C ASN A 356 -1.43 -28.08 -25.97
N ALA A 357 -2.50 -28.86 -26.16
CA ALA A 357 -2.40 -30.32 -26.18
C ALA A 357 -1.62 -30.83 -27.40
N GLU A 358 -1.75 -30.18 -28.55
CA GLU A 358 -0.96 -30.53 -29.75
C GLU A 358 0.50 -30.13 -29.58
N GLN A 359 0.75 -28.90 -29.11
CA GLN A 359 2.09 -28.42 -28.82
C GLN A 359 2.79 -29.31 -27.77
N ALA A 360 2.11 -29.69 -26.69
CA ALA A 360 2.66 -30.56 -25.66
C ALA A 360 3.08 -31.93 -26.23
N ARG A 361 2.29 -32.51 -27.14
CA ARG A 361 2.67 -33.77 -27.82
C ARG A 361 3.92 -33.61 -28.66
N ALA A 362 4.06 -32.50 -29.39
CA ALA A 362 5.26 -32.21 -30.16
C ALA A 362 6.50 -32.07 -29.26
N ARG A 363 6.37 -31.42 -28.09
CA ARG A 363 7.45 -31.32 -27.09
C ARG A 363 7.82 -32.66 -26.49
N ILE A 364 6.85 -33.52 -26.18
CA ILE A 364 7.13 -34.88 -25.71
C ILE A 364 7.83 -35.72 -26.79
N ALA A 365 7.45 -35.59 -28.06
CA ALA A 365 8.13 -36.28 -29.15
C ALA A 365 9.61 -35.85 -29.22
N PHE A 366 9.88 -34.55 -29.22
CA PHE A 366 11.24 -34.01 -29.17
C PHE A 366 12.01 -34.50 -27.94
N ALA A 367 11.40 -34.47 -26.74
CA ALA A 367 12.05 -34.92 -25.51
C ALA A 367 12.43 -36.41 -25.54
N ARG A 368 11.62 -37.26 -26.19
CA ARG A 368 11.93 -38.67 -26.38
C ARG A 368 13.08 -38.89 -27.33
N ASP A 369 13.09 -38.16 -28.44
CA ASP A 369 14.16 -38.24 -29.44
C ASP A 369 15.49 -37.82 -28.80
N SER A 370 15.52 -36.70 -28.08
CA SER A 370 16.71 -36.26 -27.33
C SER A 370 17.13 -37.24 -26.23
N ALA A 371 16.20 -37.82 -25.46
CA ALA A 371 16.55 -38.85 -24.48
C ALA A 371 17.17 -40.11 -25.13
N ALA A 372 16.70 -40.50 -26.32
CA ALA A 372 17.27 -41.61 -27.07
C ALA A 372 18.68 -41.29 -27.62
N GLU A 373 18.91 -40.06 -28.09
CA GLU A 373 20.22 -39.58 -28.51
C GLU A 373 21.22 -39.55 -27.34
N ALA A 374 20.79 -39.04 -26.17
CA ALA A 374 21.55 -39.09 -24.94
C ALA A 374 21.93 -40.53 -24.54
N ALA A 375 20.97 -41.46 -24.59
CA ALA A 375 21.23 -42.87 -24.30
C ALA A 375 22.30 -43.47 -25.23
N ALA A 376 22.23 -43.13 -26.52
CA ALA A 376 23.21 -43.58 -27.51
C ALA A 376 24.59 -42.96 -27.26
N ALA A 377 24.67 -41.67 -26.90
CA ALA A 377 25.92 -40.98 -26.56
C ALA A 377 26.59 -41.56 -25.29
N ILE A 378 25.80 -41.85 -24.25
CA ILE A 378 26.28 -42.56 -23.04
C ILE A 378 26.87 -43.91 -23.43
N GLY A 379 26.20 -44.67 -24.31
CA GLY A 379 26.70 -45.96 -24.81
C GLY A 379 28.03 -45.88 -25.57
N ARG A 380 28.34 -44.73 -26.18
CA ARG A 380 29.62 -44.44 -26.86
C ARG A 380 30.68 -43.84 -25.94
N GLY A 381 30.35 -43.50 -24.69
CA GLY A 381 31.24 -42.80 -23.76
C GLY A 381 31.35 -41.29 -24.01
N GLU A 382 30.42 -40.71 -24.79
CA GLU A 382 30.38 -39.28 -25.14
C GLU A 382 29.50 -38.51 -24.14
N THR A 383 29.92 -38.45 -22.87
CA THR A 383 29.09 -37.89 -21.77
C THR A 383 28.77 -36.40 -21.94
N GLY A 384 29.68 -35.61 -22.52
CA GLY A 384 29.43 -34.20 -22.81
C GLY A 384 28.32 -33.98 -23.84
N ALA A 385 28.27 -34.81 -24.90
CA ALA A 385 27.17 -34.78 -25.87
C ALA A 385 25.85 -35.24 -25.23
N ALA A 386 25.90 -36.31 -24.42
CA ALA A 386 24.72 -36.79 -23.69
C ALA A 386 24.14 -35.73 -22.74
N ALA A 387 24.97 -34.91 -22.09
CA ALA A 387 24.51 -33.85 -21.19
C ALA A 387 23.67 -32.79 -21.91
N VAL A 388 24.02 -32.43 -23.15
CA VAL A 388 23.26 -31.49 -23.97
C VAL A 388 21.89 -32.07 -24.33
N ASP A 389 21.85 -33.32 -24.76
CA ASP A 389 20.61 -33.99 -25.15
C ASP A 389 19.68 -34.25 -23.95
N ILE A 390 20.23 -34.60 -22.78
CA ILE A 390 19.47 -34.71 -21.52
C ILE A 390 18.83 -33.37 -21.18
N ARG A 391 19.59 -32.27 -21.25
CA ARG A 391 19.08 -30.94 -20.95
C ARG A 391 17.95 -30.53 -21.91
N ALA A 392 18.11 -30.80 -23.20
CA ALA A 392 17.08 -30.55 -24.21
C ALA A 392 15.80 -31.35 -23.93
N ALA A 393 15.92 -32.61 -23.52
CA ALA A 393 14.80 -33.44 -23.12
C ALA A 393 14.10 -32.93 -21.84
N GLU A 394 14.86 -32.47 -20.84
CA GLU A 394 14.32 -31.90 -19.59
C GLU A 394 13.49 -30.65 -19.89
N GLU A 395 14.04 -29.71 -20.66
CA GLU A 395 13.37 -28.46 -21.03
C GLU A 395 12.08 -28.72 -21.82
N ALA A 396 12.11 -29.68 -22.75
CA ALA A 396 10.93 -30.02 -23.54
C ALA A 396 9.84 -30.73 -22.71
N ALA A 397 10.22 -31.61 -21.77
CA ALA A 397 9.30 -32.23 -20.84
C ALA A 397 8.62 -31.19 -19.94
N ASP A 398 9.38 -30.21 -19.44
CA ASP A 398 8.86 -29.11 -18.64
C ASP A 398 7.91 -28.21 -19.43
N GLN A 399 8.25 -27.87 -20.68
CA GLN A 399 7.36 -27.12 -21.57
C GLN A 399 6.03 -27.86 -21.80
N ALA A 400 6.07 -29.18 -22.03
CA ALA A 400 4.86 -29.99 -22.18
C ALA A 400 3.99 -29.96 -20.92
N ARG A 401 4.60 -30.05 -19.74
CA ARG A 401 3.91 -29.95 -18.44
C ARG A 401 3.27 -28.58 -18.24
N ILE A 402 3.97 -27.50 -18.57
CA ILE A 402 3.45 -26.12 -18.46
C ILE A 402 2.22 -25.93 -19.36
N LEU A 403 2.28 -26.42 -20.61
CA LEU A 403 1.19 -26.35 -21.58
C LEU A 403 -0.05 -27.13 -21.10
N ALA A 404 0.15 -28.34 -20.57
CA ALA A 404 -0.95 -29.13 -20.00
C ALA A 404 -1.57 -28.46 -18.77
N ALA A 405 -0.74 -27.95 -17.85
CA ALA A 405 -1.21 -27.28 -16.64
C ALA A 405 -1.93 -25.94 -16.92
N ALA A 406 -1.61 -25.27 -18.03
CA ALA A 406 -2.30 -24.05 -18.44
C ALA A 406 -3.80 -24.28 -18.73
N VAL A 407 -4.18 -25.49 -19.18
CA VAL A 407 -5.59 -25.83 -19.39
C VAL A 407 -6.33 -25.90 -18.07
N GLU A 408 -5.75 -26.52 -17.03
CA GLU A 408 -6.37 -26.61 -15.71
C GLU A 408 -6.47 -25.25 -15.03
N ARG A 409 -5.43 -24.40 -15.15
CA ARG A 409 -5.48 -23.02 -14.64
C ARG A 409 -6.61 -22.22 -15.29
N LEU A 410 -6.69 -22.24 -16.62
CA LEU A 410 -7.78 -21.55 -17.32
C LEU A 410 -9.16 -22.10 -16.90
N ALA A 411 -9.26 -23.41 -16.66
CA ALA A 411 -10.51 -24.00 -16.21
C ALA A 411 -10.95 -23.49 -14.84
N ALA A 412 -10.01 -23.28 -13.92
CA ALA A 412 -10.27 -22.67 -12.62
C ALA A 412 -10.63 -21.18 -12.79
N ASP A 413 -9.86 -20.43 -13.57
CA ASP A 413 -10.09 -19.00 -13.82
C ASP A 413 -11.50 -18.74 -14.40
N LEU A 414 -11.98 -19.61 -15.29
CA LEU A 414 -13.33 -19.52 -15.86
C LEU A 414 -14.43 -19.81 -14.84
N ASP A 415 -14.21 -20.79 -13.95
CA ASP A 415 -15.14 -21.11 -12.85
C ASP A 415 -15.19 -19.99 -11.80
N ASP A 416 -14.03 -19.44 -11.43
CA ASP A 416 -13.93 -18.26 -10.58
C ASP A 416 -14.65 -17.07 -11.22
N GLY A 417 -14.46 -16.85 -12.53
CA GLY A 417 -15.15 -15.82 -13.29
C GLY A 417 -16.68 -15.98 -13.25
N ASP A 418 -17.19 -17.19 -13.42
CA ASP A 418 -18.63 -17.47 -13.32
C ASP A 418 -19.16 -17.22 -11.90
N ARG A 419 -18.42 -17.63 -10.86
CA ARG A 419 -18.77 -17.38 -9.45
C ARG A 419 -18.78 -15.88 -9.13
N ALA A 420 -17.81 -15.13 -9.63
CA ALA A 420 -17.75 -13.69 -9.45
C ALA A 420 -18.93 -12.97 -10.13
N VAL A 421 -19.29 -13.38 -11.34
CA VAL A 421 -20.49 -12.87 -12.03
C VAL A 421 -21.76 -13.20 -11.24
N ALA A 422 -21.89 -14.42 -10.73
CA ALA A 422 -23.04 -14.81 -9.91
C ALA A 422 -23.16 -13.98 -8.61
N ALA A 423 -22.03 -13.72 -7.94
CA ALA A 423 -21.98 -12.89 -6.75
C ALA A 423 -22.38 -11.44 -7.06
N GLY A 424 -21.81 -10.83 -8.11
CA GLY A 424 -22.16 -9.45 -8.45
C GLY A 424 -23.61 -9.29 -8.95
N ILE A 425 -24.23 -10.32 -9.54
CA ILE A 425 -25.68 -10.31 -9.80
C ILE A 425 -26.48 -10.20 -8.48
N ALA A 426 -26.05 -10.89 -7.41
CA ALA A 426 -26.69 -10.79 -6.11
C ALA A 426 -26.49 -9.41 -5.47
N ASP A 427 -25.33 -8.78 -5.69
CA ASP A 427 -25.06 -7.40 -5.26
C ASP A 427 -25.98 -6.41 -5.98
N LEU A 428 -26.13 -6.52 -7.32
CA LEU A 428 -27.09 -5.70 -8.08
C LEU A 428 -28.52 -5.83 -7.54
N GLU A 429 -28.95 -7.03 -7.15
CA GLU A 429 -30.27 -7.25 -6.54
C GLU A 429 -30.40 -6.57 -5.16
N SER A 430 -29.31 -6.49 -4.41
CA SER A 430 -29.23 -5.71 -3.17
C SER A 430 -29.34 -4.21 -3.44
N ASP A 431 -28.66 -3.71 -4.47
CA ASP A 431 -28.69 -2.30 -4.85
C ASP A 431 -30.06 -1.88 -5.38
N VAL A 432 -30.73 -2.75 -6.14
CA VAL A 432 -32.13 -2.56 -6.55
C VAL A 432 -33.05 -2.38 -5.34
N ARG A 433 -32.89 -3.19 -4.29
CA ARG A 433 -33.66 -3.04 -3.04
C ARG A 433 -33.31 -1.73 -2.33
N THR A 434 -32.03 -1.36 -2.31
CA THR A 434 -31.56 -0.08 -1.75
C THR A 434 -32.18 1.10 -2.49
N ALA A 435 -32.10 1.13 -3.81
CA ALA A 435 -32.67 2.17 -4.66
C ALA A 435 -34.18 2.35 -4.43
N ARG A 436 -34.94 1.24 -4.40
CA ARG A 436 -36.38 1.24 -4.11
C ARG A 436 -36.73 1.79 -2.71
N SER A 437 -35.85 1.60 -1.73
CA SER A 437 -36.07 2.11 -0.36
C SER A 437 -35.99 3.64 -0.26
N MET A 438 -35.33 4.30 -1.22
CA MET A 438 -35.12 5.75 -1.20
C MET A 438 -36.34 6.56 -1.67
N SER A 439 -37.37 5.89 -2.20
CA SER A 439 -38.66 6.50 -2.61
C SER A 439 -38.51 7.65 -3.61
N ASP A 440 -37.63 7.48 -4.60
CA ASP A 440 -37.39 8.41 -5.70
C ASP A 440 -37.81 7.77 -7.04
N ALA A 441 -38.67 8.47 -7.82
CA ALA A 441 -39.25 7.90 -9.04
C ALA A 441 -38.22 7.62 -10.14
N ALA A 442 -37.11 8.37 -10.20
CA ALA A 442 -36.04 8.11 -11.16
C ALA A 442 -35.21 6.88 -10.75
N LEU A 443 -34.98 6.71 -9.44
CA LEU A 443 -34.37 5.49 -8.90
C LEU A 443 -35.26 4.26 -9.09
N ASP A 444 -36.58 4.36 -8.93
CA ASP A 444 -37.48 3.24 -9.17
C ASP A 444 -37.41 2.77 -10.64
N ALA A 445 -37.44 3.72 -11.59
CA ALA A 445 -37.32 3.41 -13.02
C ALA A 445 -35.94 2.85 -13.40
N LEU A 446 -34.87 3.23 -12.69
CA LEU A 446 -33.54 2.64 -12.84
C LEU A 446 -33.51 1.22 -12.26
N ALA A 447 -34.05 1.03 -11.06
CA ALA A 447 -34.11 -0.25 -10.37
C ALA A 447 -34.83 -1.31 -11.21
N ASP A 448 -35.91 -0.96 -11.90
CA ASP A 448 -36.62 -1.87 -12.81
C ASP A 448 -35.76 -2.29 -14.02
N ARG A 449 -34.93 -1.38 -14.58
CA ARG A 449 -34.00 -1.73 -15.67
C ARG A 449 -32.87 -2.63 -15.17
N VAL A 450 -32.31 -2.33 -14.01
CA VAL A 450 -31.22 -3.10 -13.40
C VAL A 450 -31.70 -4.49 -13.01
N GLU A 451 -32.91 -4.64 -12.47
CA GLU A 451 -33.51 -5.95 -12.16
C GLU A 451 -33.74 -6.80 -13.42
N ALA A 452 -34.15 -6.17 -14.53
CA ALA A 452 -34.27 -6.84 -15.82
C ALA A 452 -32.90 -7.28 -16.37
N GLU A 453 -31.87 -6.44 -16.27
CA GLU A 453 -30.51 -6.77 -16.69
C GLU A 453 -29.89 -7.87 -15.81
N ALA A 454 -30.06 -7.82 -14.49
CA ALA A 454 -29.62 -8.87 -13.56
C ALA A 454 -30.27 -10.23 -13.90
N SER A 455 -31.55 -10.21 -14.26
CA SER A 455 -32.26 -11.41 -14.72
C SER A 455 -31.70 -11.94 -16.06
N ALA A 456 -31.36 -11.04 -17.00
CA ALA A 456 -30.75 -11.40 -18.27
C ALA A 456 -29.33 -11.97 -18.09
N LEU A 457 -28.51 -11.35 -17.25
CA LEU A 457 -27.17 -11.83 -16.88
C LEU A 457 -27.22 -13.23 -16.27
N ARG A 458 -28.17 -13.49 -15.35
CA ARG A 458 -28.35 -14.83 -14.76
C ARG A 458 -28.75 -15.88 -15.81
N ALA A 459 -29.61 -15.51 -16.76
CA ALA A 459 -29.99 -16.40 -17.86
C ALA A 459 -28.81 -16.68 -18.82
N ASP A 460 -27.98 -15.67 -19.09
CA ASP A 460 -26.80 -15.80 -19.94
C ASP A 460 -25.69 -16.62 -19.28
N LEU A 461 -25.51 -16.50 -17.95
CA LEU A 461 -24.60 -17.33 -17.16
C LEU A 461 -24.95 -18.82 -17.22
N GLY A 462 -26.25 -19.15 -17.34
CA GLY A 462 -26.70 -20.54 -17.52
C GLY A 462 -26.61 -21.07 -18.95
N ARG A 463 -26.21 -20.24 -19.93
CA ARG A 463 -26.21 -20.62 -21.35
C ARG A 463 -24.92 -21.36 -21.73
N ALA A 464 -25.03 -22.27 -22.70
CA ALA A 464 -23.88 -22.86 -23.37
C ALA A 464 -23.14 -21.80 -24.21
N GLY A 465 -21.82 -21.89 -24.27
CA GLY A 465 -20.98 -20.92 -24.97
C GLY A 465 -20.92 -19.55 -24.31
N ARG A 466 -21.06 -19.47 -22.97
CA ARG A 466 -21.00 -18.20 -22.23
C ARG A 466 -19.58 -17.63 -22.20
N SER A 467 -19.48 -16.31 -22.07
CA SER A 467 -18.22 -15.60 -21.92
C SER A 467 -18.20 -14.87 -20.57
N PRO A 468 -17.52 -15.41 -19.54
CA PRO A 468 -17.48 -14.79 -18.21
C PRO A 468 -16.97 -13.34 -18.27
N LEU A 469 -16.02 -13.05 -19.15
CA LEU A 469 -15.49 -11.70 -19.36
C LEU A 469 -16.53 -10.72 -19.91
N GLU A 470 -17.34 -11.13 -20.88
CA GLU A 470 -18.41 -10.27 -21.43
C GLU A 470 -19.53 -10.05 -20.41
N LEU A 471 -19.87 -11.08 -19.64
CA LEU A 471 -20.85 -10.98 -18.56
C LEU A 471 -20.36 -10.06 -17.45
N ALA A 472 -19.11 -10.20 -17.03
CA ALA A 472 -18.49 -9.32 -16.05
C ALA A 472 -18.45 -7.86 -16.51
N ALA A 473 -18.15 -7.60 -17.79
CA ALA A 473 -18.13 -6.24 -18.34
C ALA A 473 -19.53 -5.59 -18.33
N ARG A 474 -20.59 -6.33 -18.66
CA ARG A 474 -21.98 -5.85 -18.59
C ARG A 474 -22.43 -5.62 -17.15
N LEU A 475 -22.10 -6.56 -16.26
CA LEU A 475 -22.35 -6.46 -14.83
C LEU A 475 -21.72 -5.20 -14.25
N ASP A 476 -20.43 -4.97 -14.48
CA ASP A 476 -19.70 -3.81 -13.95
C ASP A 476 -20.24 -2.48 -14.51
N ALA A 477 -20.62 -2.45 -15.80
CA ALA A 477 -21.29 -1.28 -16.37
C ALA A 477 -22.62 -0.96 -15.67
N THR A 478 -23.40 -1.99 -15.32
CA THR A 478 -24.69 -1.87 -14.63
C THR A 478 -24.49 -1.45 -13.17
N ASN A 479 -23.48 -2.01 -12.50
CA ASN A 479 -23.11 -1.66 -11.11
C ASN A 479 -22.77 -0.18 -11.01
N ARG A 480 -21.91 0.30 -11.91
CA ARG A 480 -21.52 1.71 -11.96
C ARG A 480 -22.70 2.66 -12.19
N GLU A 481 -23.71 2.25 -12.97
CA GLU A 481 -24.93 3.05 -13.19
C GLU A 481 -25.76 3.16 -11.90
N ILE A 482 -26.05 2.04 -11.23
CA ILE A 482 -26.89 2.03 -10.02
C ILE A 482 -26.19 2.66 -8.82
N ASP A 483 -24.90 2.39 -8.62
CA ASP A 483 -24.09 2.98 -7.55
C ASP A 483 -24.05 4.50 -7.65
N SER A 484 -23.77 5.03 -8.84
CA SER A 484 -23.71 6.47 -9.06
C SER A 484 -25.07 7.14 -8.78
N ALA A 485 -26.17 6.47 -9.09
CA ALA A 485 -27.51 6.99 -8.84
C ALA A 485 -27.87 6.96 -7.35
N ILE A 486 -27.59 5.85 -6.65
CA ILE A 486 -27.79 5.72 -5.20
C ILE A 486 -26.95 6.77 -4.47
N GLN A 487 -25.67 6.92 -4.84
CA GLN A 487 -24.77 7.89 -4.23
C GLN A 487 -25.28 9.32 -4.46
N GLY A 488 -25.69 9.66 -5.68
CA GLY A 488 -26.28 10.97 -5.98
C GLY A 488 -27.53 11.26 -5.14
N ALA A 489 -28.39 10.27 -4.93
CA ALA A 489 -29.58 10.42 -4.09
C ALA A 489 -29.23 10.55 -2.60
N ARG A 490 -28.22 9.83 -2.09
CA ARG A 490 -27.72 9.97 -0.72
C ARG A 490 -27.16 11.38 -0.48
N ASP A 491 -26.34 11.87 -1.42
CA ASP A 491 -25.76 13.20 -1.34
C ASP A 491 -26.84 14.30 -1.36
N ALA A 492 -27.87 14.13 -2.21
CA ALA A 492 -29.03 15.03 -2.23
C ALA A 492 -29.81 15.02 -0.90
N ALA A 493 -30.00 13.84 -0.30
CA ALA A 493 -30.68 13.71 0.99
C ALA A 493 -29.89 14.38 2.13
N VAL A 494 -28.57 14.16 2.20
CA VAL A 494 -27.68 14.81 3.18
C VAL A 494 -27.71 16.32 3.00
N GLN A 495 -27.65 16.82 1.77
CA GLN A 495 -27.71 18.24 1.48
C GLN A 495 -29.06 18.85 1.90
N ALA A 496 -30.18 18.17 1.60
CA ALA A 496 -31.51 18.60 2.02
C ALA A 496 -31.64 18.66 3.56
N GLN A 497 -31.07 17.67 4.27
CA GLN A 497 -31.04 17.67 5.73
C GLN A 497 -30.22 18.85 6.29
N ARG A 498 -29.05 19.14 5.72
CA ARG A 498 -28.22 20.29 6.10
C ARG A 498 -28.96 21.61 5.89
N THR A 499 -29.60 21.79 4.74
CA THR A 499 -30.39 22.99 4.44
C THR A 499 -31.55 23.17 5.43
N ARG A 500 -32.25 22.08 5.80
CA ARG A 500 -33.32 22.15 6.83
C ARG A 500 -32.78 22.54 8.20
N ALA A 501 -31.67 21.94 8.64
CA ALA A 501 -31.06 22.29 9.92
C ALA A 501 -30.58 23.75 9.97
N GLU A 502 -30.05 24.28 8.87
CA GLU A 502 -29.67 25.69 8.76
C GLU A 502 -30.91 26.61 8.75
N LEU A 503 -31.97 26.22 8.03
CA LEU A 503 -33.24 26.93 8.01
C LEU A 503 -33.82 27.07 9.42
N ASP A 504 -33.89 26.00 10.19
CA ASP A 504 -34.46 26.02 11.54
C ASP A 504 -33.74 27.02 12.45
N ARG A 505 -32.40 27.01 12.44
CA ARG A 505 -31.57 27.93 13.20
C ARG A 505 -31.75 29.39 12.75
N THR A 506 -31.74 29.61 11.43
CA THR A 506 -31.83 30.96 10.85
C THR A 506 -33.21 31.56 11.07
N LEU A 507 -34.26 30.77 10.90
CA LEU A 507 -35.63 31.22 11.08
C LEU A 507 -35.93 31.56 12.55
N LEU A 508 -35.38 30.79 13.50
CA LEU A 508 -35.44 31.12 14.92
C LEU A 508 -34.75 32.47 15.21
N ALA A 509 -33.52 32.66 14.72
CA ALA A 509 -32.78 33.90 14.90
C ALA A 509 -33.50 35.12 14.28
N ALA A 510 -34.02 34.96 13.06
CA ALA A 510 -34.78 36.00 12.36
C ALA A 510 -36.03 36.41 13.14
N ARG A 511 -36.82 35.44 13.65
CA ARG A 511 -38.00 35.71 14.49
C ARG A 511 -37.63 36.50 15.74
N SER A 512 -36.62 36.07 16.48
CA SER A 512 -36.18 36.76 17.70
C SER A 512 -35.70 38.18 17.42
N ARG A 513 -34.97 38.42 16.32
CA ARG A 513 -34.53 39.77 15.95
C ARG A 513 -35.65 40.67 15.47
N VAL A 514 -36.61 40.15 14.70
CA VAL A 514 -37.81 40.90 14.30
C VAL A 514 -38.58 41.32 15.54
N GLN A 515 -38.86 40.39 16.47
CA GLN A 515 -39.56 40.71 17.72
C GLN A 515 -38.82 41.75 18.56
N ALA A 516 -37.49 41.60 18.74
CA ALA A 516 -36.70 42.59 19.47
C ALA A 516 -36.73 43.98 18.81
N ALA A 517 -36.67 44.04 17.47
CA ALA A 517 -36.77 45.29 16.72
C ALA A 517 -38.16 45.92 16.81
N GLU A 518 -39.24 45.11 16.79
CA GLU A 518 -40.61 45.56 17.03
C GLU A 518 -40.77 46.15 18.44
N ASP A 519 -40.33 45.45 19.47
CA ASP A 519 -40.38 45.90 20.86
C ASP A 519 -39.62 47.21 21.05
N TYR A 520 -38.42 47.33 20.46
CA TYR A 520 -37.62 48.56 20.50
C TYR A 520 -38.33 49.73 19.81
N LEU A 521 -38.97 49.48 18.66
CA LEU A 521 -39.70 50.49 17.89
C LEU A 521 -40.94 51.00 18.62
N VAL A 522 -41.72 50.09 19.20
CA VAL A 522 -42.95 50.41 19.92
C VAL A 522 -42.64 51.29 21.14
N ALA A 523 -41.59 50.94 21.89
CA ALA A 523 -41.16 51.72 23.05
C ALA A 523 -40.70 53.16 22.72
N ARG A 524 -40.30 53.42 21.46
CA ARG A 524 -39.68 54.70 21.03
C ARG A 524 -40.34 55.28 19.79
N ARG A 525 -41.66 55.13 19.70
CA ARG A 525 -42.47 55.47 18.51
C ARG A 525 -42.26 56.90 17.99
N GLY A 526 -41.96 57.87 18.85
CA GLY A 526 -41.78 59.28 18.48
C GLY A 526 -40.43 59.66 17.88
N ALA A 527 -39.38 58.85 18.09
CA ALA A 527 -38.00 59.20 17.73
C ALA A 527 -37.41 58.38 16.58
N ILE A 528 -38.16 57.43 16.03
CA ILE A 528 -37.69 56.51 14.98
C ILE A 528 -38.21 56.94 13.61
N GLY A 529 -37.38 56.83 12.57
CA GLY A 529 -37.67 57.23 11.19
C GLY A 529 -38.52 56.23 10.40
N ALA A 530 -38.99 56.65 9.22
CA ALA A 530 -39.80 55.81 8.33
C ALA A 530 -39.01 54.62 7.77
N GLU A 531 -37.70 54.79 7.53
CA GLU A 531 -36.85 53.78 6.91
C GLU A 531 -36.68 52.52 7.77
N ALA A 532 -36.52 52.68 9.09
CA ALA A 532 -36.44 51.57 10.04
C ALA A 532 -37.76 50.78 10.09
N ARG A 533 -38.91 51.49 10.06
CA ARG A 533 -40.25 50.87 10.02
C ARG A 533 -40.47 50.04 8.76
N THR A 534 -40.10 50.58 7.60
CA THR A 534 -40.25 49.88 6.32
C THR A 534 -39.40 48.60 6.28
N ARG A 535 -38.15 48.66 6.74
CA ARG A 535 -37.29 47.46 6.81
C ARG A 535 -37.84 46.40 7.76
N LEU A 536 -38.37 46.81 8.91
CA LEU A 536 -38.96 45.89 9.88
C LEU A 536 -40.23 45.22 9.33
N ALA A 537 -41.10 45.98 8.67
CA ALA A 537 -42.31 45.44 8.06
C ALA A 537 -41.97 44.40 6.96
N GLU A 538 -40.96 44.66 6.14
CA GLU A 538 -40.50 43.71 5.14
C GLU A 538 -39.81 42.48 5.77
N ALA A 539 -39.06 42.67 6.85
CA ALA A 539 -38.48 41.55 7.61
C ALA A 539 -39.56 40.62 8.18
N GLY A 540 -40.61 41.18 8.80
CA GLY A 540 -41.77 40.42 9.28
C GLY A 540 -42.49 39.67 8.17
N ARG A 541 -42.71 40.31 7.01
CA ARG A 541 -43.30 39.66 5.82
C ARG A 541 -42.47 38.45 5.37
N LEU A 542 -41.14 38.60 5.30
CA LEU A 542 -40.23 37.53 4.89
C LEU A 542 -40.14 36.37 5.89
N VAL A 543 -40.28 36.64 7.20
CA VAL A 543 -40.40 35.57 8.21
C VAL A 543 -41.65 34.73 7.96
N VAL A 544 -42.79 35.35 7.66
CA VAL A 544 -44.04 34.62 7.34
C VAL A 544 -43.90 33.84 6.03
N GLU A 545 -43.25 34.43 5.02
CA GLU A 545 -42.94 33.73 3.76
C GLU A 545 -42.06 32.51 3.99
N ALA A 546 -40.96 32.65 4.74
CA ALA A 546 -40.07 31.54 5.09
C ALA A 546 -40.80 30.41 5.83
N GLN A 547 -41.72 30.75 6.75
CA GLN A 547 -42.54 29.76 7.45
C GLN A 547 -43.44 28.97 6.51
N SER A 548 -44.12 29.67 5.60
CA SER A 548 -45.00 29.02 4.63
C SER A 548 -44.25 28.06 3.70
N LEU A 549 -42.98 28.35 3.40
CA LEU A 549 -42.14 27.57 2.51
C LEU A 549 -41.41 26.42 3.20
N THR A 550 -41.40 26.36 4.53
CA THR A 550 -40.58 25.38 5.28
C THR A 550 -40.92 23.93 4.92
N ALA A 551 -42.21 23.64 4.63
CA ALA A 551 -42.67 22.29 4.28
C ALA A 551 -42.46 21.91 2.80
N THR A 552 -42.37 22.90 1.89
CA THR A 552 -42.38 22.67 0.44
C THR A 552 -41.07 22.99 -0.24
N ASP A 553 -40.31 23.97 0.25
CA ASP A 553 -39.05 24.43 -0.33
C ASP A 553 -38.13 25.04 0.75
N ALA A 554 -37.36 24.17 1.40
CA ALA A 554 -36.45 24.56 2.47
C ALA A 554 -35.35 25.52 2.00
N ALA A 555 -34.90 25.44 0.74
CA ALA A 555 -33.85 26.30 0.21
C ALA A 555 -34.35 27.73 0.03
N ARG A 556 -35.55 27.90 -0.55
CA ARG A 556 -36.18 29.21 -0.69
C ARG A 556 -36.61 29.77 0.66
N ALA A 557 -37.09 28.93 1.57
CA ALA A 557 -37.38 29.31 2.95
C ALA A 557 -36.13 29.85 3.66
N LEU A 558 -34.98 29.18 3.50
CA LEU A 558 -33.72 29.59 4.11
C LEU A 558 -33.28 30.96 3.57
N ALA A 559 -33.34 31.17 2.25
CA ALA A 559 -33.01 32.45 1.64
C ALA A 559 -33.91 33.59 2.16
N ALA A 560 -35.21 33.33 2.31
CA ALA A 560 -36.16 34.29 2.89
C ALA A 560 -35.84 34.59 4.36
N ALA A 561 -35.55 33.56 5.17
CA ALA A 561 -35.17 33.72 6.59
C ALA A 561 -33.87 34.52 6.76
N GLN A 562 -32.83 34.21 5.98
CA GLN A 562 -31.56 34.96 5.99
C GLN A 562 -31.78 36.44 5.58
N ARG A 563 -32.68 36.71 4.63
CA ARG A 563 -33.01 38.08 4.21
C ARG A 563 -33.78 38.84 5.29
N ALA A 564 -34.75 38.17 5.92
CA ALA A 564 -35.49 38.73 7.06
C ALA A 564 -34.56 39.10 8.21
N ASP A 565 -33.64 38.20 8.53
CA ASP A 565 -32.64 38.38 9.58
C ASP A 565 -31.76 39.63 9.35
N ARG A 566 -31.25 39.80 8.12
CA ARG A 566 -30.48 40.99 7.73
C ARG A 566 -31.30 42.28 7.82
N LEU A 567 -32.55 42.26 7.34
CA LEU A 567 -33.43 43.43 7.38
C LEU A 567 -33.83 43.83 8.80
N ALA A 568 -34.06 42.85 9.68
CA ALA A 568 -34.33 43.08 11.10
C ALA A 568 -33.12 43.73 11.80
N GLY A 569 -31.90 43.24 11.50
CA GLY A 569 -30.66 43.86 11.98
C GLY A 569 -30.50 45.31 11.50
N GLN A 570 -30.72 45.57 10.21
CA GLN A 570 -30.69 46.92 9.64
C GLN A 570 -31.73 47.85 10.27
N ALA A 571 -32.96 47.36 10.49
CA ALA A 571 -34.02 48.11 11.15
C ALA A 571 -33.63 48.50 12.58
N MET A 572 -33.03 47.58 13.34
CA MET A 572 -32.55 47.83 14.69
C MET A 572 -31.43 48.90 14.71
N THR A 573 -30.43 48.79 13.83
CA THR A 573 -29.34 49.76 13.75
C THR A 573 -29.84 51.17 13.41
N LEU A 574 -30.75 51.30 12.43
CA LEU A 574 -31.34 52.58 12.06
C LEU A 574 -32.18 53.16 13.21
N ALA A 575 -32.99 52.33 13.86
CA ALA A 575 -33.78 52.76 15.01
C ALA A 575 -32.91 53.29 16.16
N GLN A 576 -31.75 52.67 16.42
CA GLN A 576 -30.80 53.14 17.42
C GLN A 576 -30.15 54.48 17.03
N GLN A 577 -29.80 54.65 15.75
CA GLN A 577 -29.23 55.89 15.22
C GLN A 577 -30.24 57.06 15.31
N ASP A 578 -31.49 56.81 14.94
CA ASP A 578 -32.56 57.82 14.98
C ASP A 578 -32.80 58.32 16.42
N VAL A 579 -32.81 57.42 17.40
CA VAL A 579 -32.95 57.74 18.83
C VAL A 579 -31.73 58.51 19.37
N GLY A 580 -30.52 58.11 18.97
CA GLY A 580 -29.29 58.81 19.34
C GLY A 580 -29.21 60.23 18.77
N GLY A 581 -29.66 60.43 17.52
CA GLY A 581 -29.77 61.74 16.88
C GLY A 581 -30.84 62.63 17.53
N PHE A 582 -31.94 62.06 18.00
CA PHE A 582 -33.00 62.78 18.70
C PHE A 582 -32.55 63.27 20.10
N ALA A 583 -31.76 62.46 20.83
CA ALA A 583 -31.21 62.82 22.14
C ALA A 583 -30.10 63.90 22.06
N GLY A 584 -29.35 63.96 20.95
CA GLY A 584 -28.28 64.95 20.73
C GLY A 584 -28.76 66.33 20.26
N GLY A 585 -30.04 66.48 19.88
CA GLY A 585 -30.62 67.71 19.32
C GLY A 585 -31.30 68.66 20.31
N HIS A 586 -31.37 68.33 21.61
CA HIS A 586 -32.09 69.10 22.64
C HIS A 586 -31.17 69.77 23.70
N GLY A 587 -29.95 70.13 23.34
CA GLY A 587 -29.01 70.79 24.25
C GLY A 587 -28.17 71.89 23.60
N GLY A 588 -28.74 73.08 23.39
CA GLY A 588 -27.94 74.25 23.04
C GLY A 588 -28.70 75.58 23.01
N THR A 589 -28.68 76.32 24.13
CA THR A 589 -28.65 77.80 24.31
C THR A 589 -28.71 78.07 25.84
N ALA A 590 -27.94 78.91 26.55
CA ALA A 590 -27.02 80.02 26.27
C ALA A 590 -26.15 80.21 27.56
N ALA A 591 -24.83 80.41 27.45
CA ALA A 591 -24.11 81.69 27.52
C ALA A 591 -23.66 82.17 28.93
N SER A 592 -22.48 82.80 28.92
CA SER A 592 -21.83 83.71 29.90
C SER A 592 -20.97 83.12 31.04
N GLY A 593 -19.65 83.14 30.82
CA GLY A 593 -18.77 84.12 31.49
C GLY A 593 -17.95 83.70 32.71
N GLY A 594 -16.62 83.69 32.56
CA GLY A 594 -15.74 84.41 33.49
C GLY A 594 -14.87 83.61 34.48
N PHE A 595 -13.55 83.66 34.21
CA PHE A 595 -12.41 83.72 35.14
C PHE A 595 -12.00 82.51 36.02
N GLY A 596 -10.85 81.91 35.66
CA GLY A 596 -9.62 82.08 36.46
C GLY A 596 -9.07 80.91 37.33
N VAL A 597 -8.08 80.19 36.77
CA VAL A 597 -6.82 79.62 37.38
C VAL A 597 -6.91 78.42 38.39
N PRO A 598 -5.83 77.59 38.61
CA PRO A 598 -5.82 76.11 38.40
C PRO A 598 -5.11 75.34 39.58
N PRO A 599 -4.31 74.26 39.38
CA PRO A 599 -4.56 72.87 38.94
C PRO A 599 -4.18 71.80 40.00
N GLY A 600 -4.59 70.53 39.86
CA GLY A 600 -4.01 69.45 40.69
C GLY A 600 -4.56 68.02 40.55
N ARG A 601 -3.80 67.17 39.85
CA ARG A 601 -3.28 65.85 40.28
C ARG A 601 -4.20 64.81 40.96
N GLY A 602 -4.44 63.70 40.23
CA GLY A 602 -4.14 62.33 40.71
C GLY A 602 -5.26 61.44 41.28
N GLY A 603 -5.15 60.14 40.99
CA GLY A 603 -5.69 59.01 41.77
C GLY A 603 -7.06 58.49 41.30
N SER A 604 -7.23 57.24 40.85
CA SER A 604 -7.05 55.94 41.54
C SER A 604 -8.31 55.47 42.27
N GLY A 605 -8.85 54.32 41.83
CA GLY A 605 -9.75 53.44 42.58
C GLY A 605 -11.21 53.92 42.64
N GLY A 606 -12.23 53.09 42.45
CA GLY A 606 -12.34 51.64 42.42
C GLY A 606 -13.72 51.28 42.98
N GLU A 607 -14.32 50.20 42.44
CA GLU A 607 -15.11 49.21 43.20
C GLU A 607 -16.49 49.70 43.73
N VAL A 608 -17.59 48.95 43.86
CA VAL A 608 -17.90 47.52 44.05
C VAL A 608 -19.38 47.29 43.68
N PHE A 609 -19.75 46.03 43.42
CA PHE A 609 -21.06 45.34 43.50
C PHE A 609 -21.57 44.81 42.16
N GLY A 610 -21.81 43.53 41.96
CA GLY A 610 -21.79 42.38 42.87
C GLY A 610 -22.24 41.13 42.09
N ALA A 611 -21.58 40.02 42.36
CA ALA A 611 -21.69 38.74 41.66
C ALA A 611 -23.02 37.99 41.89
N VAL A 612 -23.50 37.27 40.87
CA VAL A 612 -24.21 35.98 41.01
C VAL A 612 -23.79 35.05 39.85
N LEU A 613 -23.64 33.78 40.20
CA LEU A 613 -22.93 32.66 39.59
C LEU A 613 -23.54 32.01 38.33
N GLY A 614 -22.64 31.48 37.48
CA GLY A 614 -22.79 30.25 36.66
C GLY A 614 -23.30 30.46 35.24
N GLY A 615 -22.69 29.98 34.16
CA GLY A 615 -21.51 29.15 33.94
C GLY A 615 -21.40 28.83 32.43
N ILE A 616 -20.28 28.20 32.04
CA ILE A 616 -19.99 27.55 30.75
C ILE A 616 -19.43 28.47 29.63
N LEU A 617 -18.10 28.37 29.51
CA LEU A 617 -17.20 28.43 28.34
C LEU A 617 -17.79 28.86 26.99
N ILE A 618 -17.33 30.01 26.49
CA ILE A 618 -17.24 30.31 25.05
C ILE A 618 -15.75 30.45 24.73
N ASP A 619 -15.25 29.43 24.05
CA ASP A 619 -13.99 29.46 23.33
C ASP A 619 -14.26 30.18 21.99
N SER A 620 -13.76 31.40 21.85
CA SER A 620 -13.73 32.08 20.56
C SER A 620 -12.72 33.21 20.61
N MET A 621 -11.47 32.95 20.21
CA MET A 621 -10.63 33.91 19.47
C MET A 621 -9.47 33.13 18.84
N LEU A 622 -9.45 32.97 17.51
CA LEU A 622 -8.21 33.10 16.72
C LEU A 622 -8.55 33.09 15.21
N GLY A 623 -8.74 34.27 14.65
CA GLY A 623 -8.21 34.63 13.33
C GLY A 623 -7.33 35.85 13.59
N GLY A 624 -6.15 36.06 13.04
CA GLY A 624 -5.43 35.49 11.92
C GLY A 624 -4.48 36.61 11.46
N GLY A 625 -3.28 36.28 10.98
CA GLY A 625 -2.49 37.25 10.18
C GLY A 625 -1.00 37.41 10.49
N ARG A 626 -0.20 36.62 9.77
CA ARG A 626 0.98 36.99 8.94
C ARG A 626 2.09 37.94 9.44
N ARG A 627 3.31 37.47 9.14
CA ARG A 627 4.59 38.15 8.79
C ARG A 627 5.50 38.60 9.94
N GLY A 628 6.77 38.18 9.85
CA GLY A 628 7.92 38.97 10.35
C GLY A 628 9.09 38.09 10.76
N GLY A 629 10.23 38.25 10.09
CA GLY A 629 11.42 37.43 10.30
C GLY A 629 12.17 37.67 11.61
N GLY A 630 13.11 36.76 11.87
CA GLY A 630 14.48 37.12 12.18
C GLY A 630 14.89 37.24 13.65
N PHE A 631 16.08 36.69 13.91
CA PHE A 631 16.97 36.85 15.06
C PHE A 631 16.72 36.01 16.32
N GLY A 632 17.66 35.09 16.55
CA GLY A 632 18.61 35.30 17.64
C GLY A 632 18.53 34.35 18.84
N GLY A 633 19.47 33.40 18.87
CA GLY A 633 20.34 33.19 20.02
C GLY A 633 19.83 32.31 21.17
N GLY A 634 20.58 31.24 21.47
CA GLY A 634 20.41 30.50 22.71
C GLY A 634 21.19 29.19 22.80
N PHE A 635 22.51 29.23 22.70
CA PHE A 635 23.38 28.21 23.30
C PHE A 635 23.32 28.35 24.84
N PRO A 636 23.52 27.24 25.58
CA PRO A 636 24.86 27.00 26.10
C PRO A 636 25.32 25.56 25.85
N GLY A 637 26.61 25.44 25.53
CA GLY A 637 27.26 24.18 25.21
C GLY A 637 27.54 23.28 26.42
N GLY A 638 27.81 22.03 26.09
CA GLY A 638 28.50 21.07 26.95
C GLY A 638 29.49 20.30 26.08
N SER A 639 30.77 20.61 26.22
CA SER A 639 31.88 19.92 25.57
C SER A 639 32.07 18.53 26.17
N GLY A 640 32.27 17.53 25.32
CA GLY A 640 32.65 16.19 25.76
C GLY A 640 33.26 15.37 24.62
N GLY A 641 34.47 15.73 24.20
CA GLY A 641 35.22 14.93 23.24
C GLY A 641 35.73 13.63 23.87
N ARG A 642 35.57 12.51 23.16
CA ARG A 642 36.46 11.35 23.24
C ARG A 642 36.75 10.83 21.85
N ARG A 643 38.04 10.76 21.55
CA ARG A 643 38.65 10.09 20.40
C ARG A 643 38.79 8.61 20.75
N SER A 644 38.56 7.70 19.80
CA SER A 644 39.52 6.63 19.45
C SER A 644 39.00 5.75 18.31
N SER A 645 39.92 5.44 17.38
CA SER A 645 40.05 4.25 16.49
C SER A 645 38.81 3.77 15.72
N GLY A 646 38.78 3.71 14.39
CA GLY A 646 39.85 3.33 13.46
C GLY A 646 39.87 1.81 13.25
N GLY A 647 39.41 1.34 12.08
CA GLY A 647 39.83 0.06 11.50
C GLY A 647 38.73 -0.88 10.99
N SER A 648 38.91 -1.32 9.73
CA SER A 648 38.36 -2.52 9.06
C SER A 648 36.91 -2.40 8.54
N GLY A 649 36.62 -2.36 7.23
CA GLY A 649 37.33 -2.96 6.10
C GLY A 649 36.93 -4.43 5.89
N GLY A 650 35.62 -4.70 5.80
CA GLY A 650 35.07 -6.02 5.52
C GLY A 650 35.30 -6.43 4.06
N ARG A 651 36.39 -7.15 3.83
CA ARG A 651 36.69 -7.89 2.62
C ARG A 651 35.67 -9.03 2.48
N ARG A 652 34.99 -9.13 1.34
CA ARG A 652 34.39 -10.39 0.91
C ARG A 652 35.54 -11.29 0.46
N ALA A 653 35.78 -12.36 1.20
CA ALA A 653 36.61 -13.47 0.79
C ALA A 653 35.70 -14.71 0.61
N PRO A 654 36.03 -15.61 -0.33
CA PRO A 654 35.16 -16.70 -0.75
C PRO A 654 34.99 -17.73 0.38
N GLY A 655 33.79 -18.30 0.46
CA GLY A 655 33.40 -19.27 1.48
C GLY A 655 34.32 -20.51 1.50
N SER A 656 34.85 -20.79 2.70
CA SER A 656 35.49 -22.05 3.04
C SER A 656 34.43 -23.08 3.41
N PHE A 657 34.52 -24.27 2.81
CA PHE A 657 33.80 -25.47 3.23
C PHE A 657 34.10 -25.83 4.69
N GLY A 658 33.06 -26.22 5.47
CA GLY A 658 33.21 -27.04 6.68
C GLY A 658 32.34 -26.69 7.90
N GLY A 659 31.13 -27.26 7.97
CA GLY A 659 30.55 -27.84 9.19
C GLY A 659 29.95 -26.92 10.28
N SER A 660 28.68 -26.57 10.14
CA SER A 660 27.56 -26.92 11.04
C SER A 660 26.29 -26.37 10.39
N ALA A 661 25.22 -27.15 10.30
CA ALA A 661 24.02 -26.80 9.53
C ALA A 661 23.24 -25.64 10.19
N THR A 662 23.62 -24.39 9.91
CA THR A 662 22.71 -23.26 9.96
C THR A 662 21.83 -23.35 8.72
N ARG A 663 20.51 -23.60 8.91
CA ARG A 663 19.55 -23.52 7.82
C ARG A 663 19.55 -22.09 7.33
N SER A 664 20.11 -21.87 6.15
CA SER A 664 20.00 -20.60 5.46
C SER A 664 18.51 -20.31 5.21
N ARG A 665 18.04 -19.16 5.67
CA ARG A 665 16.70 -18.64 5.43
C ARG A 665 16.81 -17.45 4.49
N ARG A 666 15.81 -17.27 3.64
CA ARG A 666 15.69 -16.13 2.73
C ARG A 666 14.55 -15.24 3.22
N GLY A 667 14.61 -13.97 2.93
CA GLY A 667 13.58 -13.05 3.37
C GLY A 667 13.72 -11.67 2.75
N SER A 668 12.68 -10.86 2.88
CA SER A 668 12.66 -9.47 2.45
C SER A 668 12.06 -8.60 3.55
N GLY A 669 12.66 -7.43 3.75
CA GLY A 669 12.30 -6.51 4.82
C GLY A 669 13.00 -5.17 4.66
N GLY A 670 12.55 -4.18 5.42
CA GLY A 670 13.03 -2.83 5.30
C GLY A 670 12.59 -1.94 6.46
N ARG A 671 12.71 -0.64 6.26
CA ARG A 671 12.20 0.37 7.19
C ARG A 671 10.93 1.00 6.64
N PHE A 672 9.95 1.23 7.49
CA PHE A 672 8.66 1.83 7.12
C PHE A 672 8.40 3.16 7.83
#